data_AF-A0A261XZ58-F1
#
_entry.id   AF-A0A261XZ58-F1
#
_cell.length_a   1.000
_cell.length_b   1.000
_cell.length_c   1.000
_cell.angle_alpha   90.00
_cell.angle_beta   90.00
_cell.angle_gamma   90.00
#
_symmetry.space_group_name_H-M   'P 1'
#
loop_
_entity.id
_entity.type
_entity.pdbx_description
1 polymer ?
#
loop_
_entity_poly.entity_id
_entity_poly.type
_entity_poly.pdbx_seq_one_letter_code
_entity_poly.pdbx_strand_id
1 'polypeptide(L)'
;MLTLKEAVVACLVACLMLQGAVAAPTTTGSLASVQQTYMQAQINMTSVSKVKTWANSLSASGSWPDIDYTSGCPARRASWPAISHWSRLSAMAISWYTQPQNNTALYGKIQSAMNYWFSNDYSSDDCIAEGGLANSTCPCGTPGLWNTNWYDQVIGVPKPASVACVFAQQGLNANQTAGCTRIMSRSWSQIDKFVYGIGYLTGANTLDVSSVGLALALFTNNQTLMADVFAHANGQVMIEPNPNDGIKADGSFFQHDGVLYTGNYGMVFMNDFLLFAAEAAGTPFEATDAQKAIFANLLEGTEWMSFYDSVNGTLRWEYSCLGRMVSMSSYSPFDVNIQQYPNATSTWSEYPQISASEQRLRSTGNTANPGKLNGNRMFWNADYMIMRRDNYIISLKMFSSRIRNNECVNLQNIKGYHLSDGFVYTYLSGNEYVDIFPTWDWYLLPGITVAYGADPLTCSLASTFGLDSFVGGVSDGSIGVAAMMYSDPLGHGATTWNKAWFFFDNQYVVLGNNISTQTASPLYSVLDQRKLNGNVYTSANTDMPTTTNTTTNYTNPAWLWHDNLGYVFLDQSAPTLSVSPSQQSGNWSSIAIDTNVVTTNVFKSWITHSNSSGNSLAYISAVDVNYSTFQKQVPLLKALIQVVSNTPQLSAVFHNTELTLDTVFWQAGTLSIPQHLSLSNYLGSHGSLFSLSVNAPAIVMVKLDIHNRQVNVHVSDPTQTQGDITLTLSNALLKCPKTASTGFSCQQKQNQVTLTVTLPTDNDAGSTIFRPSRWIPLIMCSWGTIVMLMSVATTYAGLLVCRLITGCIESGMYPGILYYLSFWYTRREMGKRVGAIVCAVTAAGAVGGLLATGIQYMDGALGHHAWQWIFILEGIPSILMGIIVFFFLPDFPGSKNSRRYFTEEEGAWLVSRLKDDHTDASDQKIHWKELTRGLIDYKIWLYTLIFFCQSCPVYSLAFFLPTIIQDMYISTSIAGNQGLTVPVYMFGLLMVILFSWSSDRFKDRLYHNFVSEIICIVGFIILLSVKSAGVLYFATMLTTLCFASAPTLIAWNNDNSLGTTRSALAIGLVVVGGNLSGVLASQMYKDAPYYFQSHLVNFCLQILSVILVLVLRFALKRENRKVDAMGVEARGSAYGEFRYTL
;
A
#
# COMPACT_ATOMS: atom_id res chain seq x y z
N MET A 1 -33.09 28.16 41.80
CA MET A 1 -32.25 28.80 40.77
C MET A 1 -30.80 28.61 41.16
N LEU A 2 -30.14 27.63 40.54
CA LEU A 2 -28.69 27.48 40.43
C LEU A 2 -28.44 27.42 38.92
N THR A 3 -27.47 28.17 38.42
CA THR A 3 -27.38 28.45 36.99
C THR A 3 -26.64 27.35 36.23
N LEU A 4 -27.07 27.10 35.00
CA LEU A 4 -26.58 26.06 34.07
C LEU A 4 -25.05 26.06 33.85
N LYS A 5 -24.34 27.13 34.24
CA LYS A 5 -22.87 27.23 34.20
C LYS A 5 -22.17 26.42 35.30
N GLU A 6 -22.76 26.25 36.48
CA GLU A 6 -22.10 25.60 37.62
C GLU A 6 -22.19 24.06 37.54
N ALA A 7 -23.24 23.53 36.90
CA ALA A 7 -23.39 22.10 36.62
C ALA A 7 -22.39 21.58 35.55
N VAL A 8 -22.00 22.44 34.61
CA VAL A 8 -21.06 22.08 33.53
C VAL A 8 -19.61 22.06 34.04
N VAL A 9 -19.25 22.94 34.98
CA VAL A 9 -17.91 22.96 35.59
C VAL A 9 -17.73 21.80 36.59
N ALA A 10 -18.77 21.42 37.34
CA ALA A 10 -18.72 20.26 38.25
C ALA A 10 -18.56 18.91 37.52
N CYS A 11 -19.15 18.76 36.31
CA CYS A 11 -18.95 17.57 35.48
C CYS A 11 -17.59 17.52 34.79
N LEU A 12 -16.99 18.67 34.45
CA LEU A 12 -15.65 18.72 33.83
C LEU A 12 -14.52 18.43 34.84
N VAL A 13 -14.68 18.84 36.10
CA VAL A 13 -13.68 18.57 37.17
C VAL A 13 -13.75 17.12 37.67
N ALA A 14 -14.91 16.48 37.63
CA ALA A 14 -15.07 15.05 37.99
C ALA A 14 -14.48 14.09 36.95
N CYS A 15 -14.38 14.49 35.68
CA CYS A 15 -13.74 13.68 34.62
C CYS A 15 -12.20 13.76 34.62
N LEU A 16 -11.59 14.73 35.31
CA LEU A 16 -10.13 14.92 35.36
C LEU A 16 -9.43 14.23 36.54
N MET A 17 -10.16 13.61 37.48
CA MET A 17 -9.57 12.98 38.68
C MET A 17 -9.64 11.44 38.72
N LEU A 18 -9.85 10.77 37.58
CA LEU A 18 -9.86 9.30 37.50
C LEU A 18 -8.79 8.72 36.57
N GLN A 19 -7.59 9.30 36.59
CA GLN A 19 -6.37 8.63 36.11
C GLN A 19 -5.41 8.44 37.28
N GLY A 20 -5.33 7.19 37.77
CA GLY A 20 -4.38 6.81 38.80
C GLY A 20 -4.40 5.31 39.02
N ALA A 21 -3.28 4.66 38.67
CA ALA A 21 -2.94 3.25 38.87
C ALA A 21 -3.49 2.23 37.85
N VAL A 22 -2.98 2.30 36.61
CA VAL A 22 -2.60 1.07 35.91
C VAL A 22 -1.23 0.67 36.46
N ALA A 23 -1.13 -0.54 37.00
CA ALA A 23 0.14 -1.09 37.46
C ALA A 23 1.11 -1.14 36.26
N ALA A 24 2.25 -0.46 36.39
CA ALA A 24 3.37 -0.63 35.47
C ALA A 24 3.78 -2.12 35.43
N PRO A 25 4.10 -2.69 34.26
CA PRO A 25 4.73 -4.00 34.21
C PRO A 25 6.04 -3.92 34.99
N THR A 26 6.28 -4.89 35.87
CA THR A 26 7.54 -4.96 36.61
C THR A 26 8.72 -5.02 35.63
N THR A 27 9.61 -4.04 35.76
CA THR A 27 10.71 -3.74 34.84
C THR A 27 11.70 -4.89 34.61
N THR A 28 11.80 -5.85 35.53
CA THR A 28 12.69 -7.02 35.43
C THR A 28 12.22 -8.13 34.48
N GLY A 29 10.94 -8.16 34.07
CA GLY A 29 10.40 -9.19 33.18
C GLY A 29 10.75 -9.01 31.70
N SER A 30 10.97 -7.76 31.26
CA SER A 30 11.23 -7.42 29.86
C SER A 30 12.60 -7.93 29.38
N LEU A 31 13.66 -7.72 30.16
CA LEU A 31 15.02 -8.10 29.78
C LEU A 31 15.18 -9.62 29.62
N ALA A 32 14.62 -10.42 30.54
CA ALA A 32 14.67 -11.88 30.45
C ALA A 32 13.90 -12.41 29.22
N SER A 33 12.75 -11.80 28.90
CA SER A 33 11.96 -12.13 27.72
C SER A 33 12.74 -11.82 26.43
N VAL A 34 13.28 -10.60 26.32
CA VAL A 34 14.11 -10.18 25.18
C VAL A 34 15.34 -11.08 25.04
N GLN A 35 16.02 -11.40 26.15
CA GLN A 35 17.17 -12.29 26.15
C GLN A 35 16.81 -13.68 25.61
N GLN A 36 15.69 -14.26 26.05
CA GLN A 36 15.23 -15.56 25.58
C GLN A 36 14.95 -15.55 24.08
N THR A 37 14.24 -14.54 23.57
CA THR A 37 13.89 -14.43 22.15
C THR A 37 15.13 -14.19 21.29
N TYR A 38 16.02 -13.27 21.72
CA TYR A 38 17.31 -13.03 21.07
C TYR A 38 18.12 -14.34 20.95
N MET A 39 18.29 -15.05 22.06
CA MET A 39 19.04 -16.31 22.08
C MET A 39 18.41 -17.35 21.12
N GLN A 40 17.08 -17.49 21.13
CA GLN A 40 16.41 -18.43 20.24
C GLN A 40 16.54 -18.05 18.76
N ALA A 41 16.45 -16.75 18.43
CA ALA A 41 16.63 -16.26 17.07
C ALA A 41 18.03 -16.57 16.55
N GLN A 42 19.07 -16.28 17.34
CA GLN A 42 20.46 -16.58 16.96
C GLN A 42 20.73 -18.09 16.79
N ILE A 43 20.12 -18.94 17.62
CA ILE A 43 20.17 -20.41 17.47
C ILE A 43 19.57 -20.85 16.13
N ASN A 44 18.43 -20.28 15.74
CA ASN A 44 17.73 -20.67 14.51
C ASN A 44 18.48 -20.19 13.25
N MET A 45 19.11 -19.02 13.30
CA MET A 45 19.79 -18.42 12.15
C MET A 45 21.21 -18.97 11.93
N THR A 46 21.85 -19.49 12.96
CA THR A 46 23.27 -19.88 12.88
C THR A 46 23.43 -21.37 12.59
N SER A 47 24.00 -21.70 11.42
CA SER A 47 24.33 -23.10 11.10
C SER A 47 25.49 -23.62 11.96
N VAL A 48 25.23 -24.66 12.75
CA VAL A 48 26.24 -25.34 13.58
C VAL A 48 26.85 -26.59 12.92
N SER A 49 26.47 -26.89 11.68
CA SER A 49 26.84 -28.13 10.97
C SER A 49 28.37 -28.34 10.81
N LYS A 50 29.14 -27.24 10.71
CA LYS A 50 30.59 -27.27 10.51
C LYS A 50 31.41 -27.10 11.80
N VAL A 51 30.76 -26.98 12.96
CA VAL A 51 31.43 -26.72 14.26
C VAL A 51 32.49 -27.78 14.57
N LYS A 52 32.21 -29.06 14.33
CA LYS A 52 33.17 -30.15 14.55
C LYS A 52 34.43 -29.99 13.69
N THR A 53 34.26 -29.61 12.42
CA THR A 53 35.37 -29.38 11.49
C THR A 53 36.24 -28.24 11.97
N TRP A 54 35.62 -27.09 12.31
CA TRP A 54 36.35 -25.91 12.78
C TRP A 54 37.03 -26.14 14.13
N ALA A 55 36.38 -26.83 15.06
CA ALA A 55 36.98 -27.18 16.34
C ALA A 55 38.22 -28.07 16.13
N ASN A 56 38.20 -28.99 15.17
CA ASN A 56 39.33 -29.87 14.88
C ASN A 56 40.48 -29.18 14.15
N SER A 57 40.20 -28.17 13.33
CA SER A 57 41.22 -27.42 12.58
C SER A 57 41.76 -26.18 13.31
N LEU A 58 41.27 -25.88 14.52
CA LEU A 58 41.76 -24.77 15.33
C LEU A 58 43.22 -25.03 15.77
N SER A 59 44.10 -24.08 15.50
CA SER A 59 45.51 -24.16 15.90
C SER A 59 45.67 -24.02 17.42
N ALA A 60 46.84 -24.40 17.94
CA ALA A 60 47.19 -24.19 19.34
C ALA A 60 47.18 -22.69 19.75
N SER A 61 47.42 -21.79 18.79
CA SER A 61 47.37 -20.34 19.01
C SER A 61 45.96 -19.75 19.01
N GLY A 62 44.91 -20.53 18.72
CA GLY A 62 43.53 -20.03 18.63
C GLY A 62 43.15 -19.43 17.27
N SER A 63 43.97 -19.64 16.24
CA SER A 63 43.71 -19.20 14.86
C SER A 63 43.29 -20.36 13.96
N TRP A 64 42.78 -20.04 12.78
CA TRP A 64 42.49 -21.03 11.73
C TRP A 64 43.41 -20.82 10.53
N PRO A 65 44.14 -21.86 10.08
CA PRO A 65 45.12 -21.73 8.99
C PRO A 65 44.47 -21.41 7.63
N ASP A 66 43.18 -21.69 7.47
CA ASP A 66 42.43 -21.43 6.24
C ASP A 66 41.73 -20.06 6.21
N ILE A 67 41.88 -19.25 7.27
CA ILE A 67 41.40 -17.87 7.29
C ILE A 67 42.55 -16.93 6.95
N ASP A 68 42.33 -16.07 5.97
CA ASP A 68 43.22 -14.96 5.67
C ASP A 68 43.01 -13.81 6.69
N TYR A 69 43.99 -13.63 7.58
CA TYR A 69 44.02 -12.58 8.60
C TYR A 69 44.75 -11.31 8.14
N THR A 70 45.01 -11.14 6.84
CA THR A 70 45.58 -9.90 6.30
C THR A 70 44.76 -8.71 6.78
N SER A 71 45.41 -7.73 7.41
CA SER A 71 44.80 -6.58 8.09
C SER A 71 45.49 -5.28 7.66
N GLY A 72 44.92 -4.15 8.08
CA GLY A 72 45.35 -2.81 7.70
C GLY A 72 45.07 -2.49 6.23
N CYS A 73 45.88 -1.63 5.63
CA CYS A 73 45.72 -1.20 4.24
C CYS A 73 45.86 -2.32 3.18
N PRO A 74 46.67 -3.38 3.39
CA PRO A 74 46.71 -4.51 2.46
C PRO A 74 45.42 -5.37 2.46
N ALA A 75 44.58 -5.26 3.48
CA ALA A 75 43.36 -6.05 3.57
C ALA A 75 42.34 -5.61 2.51
N ARG A 76 41.61 -6.59 1.95
CA ARG A 76 40.49 -6.27 1.06
C ARG A 76 39.39 -5.53 1.84
N ARG A 77 38.89 -4.43 1.29
CA ARG A 77 37.84 -3.59 1.90
C ARG A 77 36.44 -4.21 1.86
N ALA A 78 36.12 -4.95 0.79
CA ALA A 78 34.86 -5.69 0.68
C ALA A 78 35.06 -7.15 1.10
N SER A 79 34.11 -7.68 1.87
CA SER A 79 34.05 -9.07 2.31
C SER A 79 35.30 -9.52 3.08
N TRP A 80 35.84 -8.73 4.01
CA TRP A 80 37.11 -9.04 4.70
C TRP A 80 37.15 -10.47 5.29
N PRO A 81 38.09 -11.36 4.89
CA PRO A 81 38.02 -12.79 5.25
C PRO A 81 38.16 -13.04 6.75
N ALA A 82 38.89 -12.17 7.47
CA ALA A 82 39.14 -12.28 8.90
C ALA A 82 37.85 -12.31 9.74
N ILE A 83 36.74 -11.73 9.26
CA ILE A 83 35.42 -11.78 9.91
C ILE A 83 34.99 -13.23 10.18
N SER A 84 35.40 -14.17 9.31
CA SER A 84 35.10 -15.60 9.45
C SER A 84 35.57 -16.20 10.79
N HIS A 85 36.58 -15.60 11.44
CA HIS A 85 37.01 -16.01 12.78
C HIS A 85 35.86 -15.93 13.78
N TRP A 86 35.17 -14.78 13.81
CA TRP A 86 34.05 -14.56 14.70
C TRP A 86 32.78 -15.29 14.23
N SER A 87 32.55 -15.43 12.93
CA SER A 87 31.44 -16.24 12.42
C SER A 87 31.55 -17.73 12.80
N ARG A 88 32.77 -18.28 12.86
CA ARG A 88 33.00 -19.65 13.37
C ARG A 88 32.80 -19.70 14.89
N LEU A 89 33.32 -18.70 15.60
CA LEU A 89 33.17 -18.60 17.06
C LEU A 89 31.71 -18.49 17.51
N SER A 90 30.87 -17.72 16.83
CA SER A 90 29.44 -17.61 17.18
C SER A 90 28.73 -18.96 17.06
N ALA A 91 28.96 -19.69 15.96
CA ALA A 91 28.43 -21.04 15.77
C ALA A 91 28.96 -22.04 16.82
N MET A 92 30.25 -21.95 17.16
CA MET A 92 30.84 -22.79 18.22
C MET A 92 30.23 -22.46 19.60
N ALA A 93 30.06 -21.18 19.93
CA ALA A 93 29.46 -20.73 21.19
C ALA A 93 28.00 -21.18 21.32
N ILE A 94 27.20 -21.05 20.25
CA ILE A 94 25.83 -21.57 20.17
C ILE A 94 25.80 -23.09 20.36
N SER A 95 26.70 -23.82 19.69
CA SER A 95 26.80 -25.28 19.82
C SER A 95 27.21 -25.73 21.23
N TRP A 96 28.05 -24.96 21.92
CA TRP A 96 28.40 -25.22 23.32
C TRP A 96 27.21 -24.93 24.25
N TYR A 97 26.59 -23.76 24.12
CA TYR A 97 25.47 -23.33 24.96
C TYR A 97 24.27 -24.28 24.89
N THR A 98 23.97 -24.82 23.71
CA THR A 98 22.85 -25.76 23.53
C THR A 98 23.14 -27.17 24.04
N GLN A 99 24.41 -27.57 24.19
CA GLN A 99 24.82 -28.91 24.66
C GLN A 99 26.08 -28.88 25.57
N PRO A 100 26.05 -28.17 26.71
CA PRO A 100 27.27 -27.85 27.47
C PRO A 100 27.91 -29.10 28.12
N GLN A 101 27.10 -30.05 28.58
CA GLN A 101 27.56 -31.29 29.22
C GLN A 101 28.24 -32.25 28.23
N ASN A 102 27.87 -32.19 26.95
CA ASN A 102 28.41 -33.07 25.91
C ASN A 102 29.63 -32.47 25.19
N ASN A 103 29.99 -31.22 25.49
CA ASN A 103 30.95 -30.45 24.72
C ASN A 103 31.91 -29.62 25.59
N THR A 104 32.31 -30.14 26.76
CA THR A 104 33.20 -29.46 27.72
C THR A 104 34.55 -29.06 27.11
N ALA A 105 35.09 -29.86 26.20
CA ALA A 105 36.33 -29.54 25.48
C ALA A 105 36.18 -28.41 24.45
N LEU A 106 34.97 -28.15 23.94
CA LEU A 106 34.71 -27.08 22.97
C LEU A 106 34.85 -25.69 23.60
N TYR A 107 34.49 -25.55 24.88
CA TYR A 107 34.58 -24.27 25.58
C TYR A 107 36.03 -23.75 25.66
N GLY A 108 36.98 -24.62 26.00
CA GLY A 108 38.40 -24.25 26.01
C GLY A 108 38.91 -23.80 24.63
N LYS A 109 38.37 -24.37 23.54
CA LYS A 109 38.68 -23.96 22.17
C LYS A 109 38.09 -22.59 21.83
N ILE A 110 36.84 -22.32 22.25
CA ILE A 110 36.22 -21.00 22.13
C ILE A 110 37.07 -19.95 22.86
N GLN A 111 37.46 -20.22 24.10
CA GLN A 111 38.31 -19.32 24.88
C GLN A 111 39.67 -19.07 24.23
N SER A 112 40.31 -20.11 23.68
CA SER A 112 41.58 -19.97 22.95
C SER A 112 41.45 -19.07 21.72
N ALA A 113 40.39 -19.26 20.92
CA ALA A 113 40.13 -18.43 19.75
C ALA A 113 39.79 -16.98 20.10
N MET A 114 38.98 -16.75 21.14
CA MET A 114 38.73 -15.39 21.65
C MET A 114 40.03 -14.70 22.10
N ASN A 115 40.90 -15.43 22.80
CA ASN A 115 42.20 -14.89 23.24
C ASN A 115 43.10 -14.53 22.05
N TYR A 116 43.09 -15.32 20.97
CA TYR A 116 43.79 -14.99 19.74
C TYR A 116 43.34 -13.64 19.19
N TRP A 117 42.03 -13.42 19.03
CA TRP A 117 41.55 -12.14 18.53
C TRP A 117 41.90 -11.00 19.48
N PHE A 118 41.58 -11.12 20.78
CA PHE A 118 41.79 -10.04 21.74
C PHE A 118 43.26 -9.64 21.91
N SER A 119 44.20 -10.58 21.74
CA SER A 119 45.64 -10.30 21.80
C SER A 119 46.16 -9.61 20.54
N ASN A 120 45.41 -9.69 19.43
CA ASN A 120 45.75 -9.10 18.14
C ASN A 120 44.78 -7.97 17.75
N ASP A 121 43.80 -7.62 18.58
CA ASP A 121 42.84 -6.54 18.31
C ASP A 121 43.57 -5.20 18.34
N TYR A 122 43.15 -4.27 17.49
CA TYR A 122 43.74 -2.93 17.46
C TYR A 122 43.30 -2.11 18.69
N SER A 123 44.11 -1.14 19.09
CA SER A 123 43.90 -0.36 20.31
C SER A 123 43.46 1.09 20.09
N SER A 124 43.66 1.65 18.88
CA SER A 124 43.27 3.03 18.55
C SER A 124 41.88 3.08 17.92
N ASP A 125 40.96 3.84 18.51
CA ASP A 125 39.62 4.06 17.94
C ASP A 125 39.68 4.81 16.59
N ASP A 126 40.77 5.53 16.30
CA ASP A 126 40.95 6.24 15.02
C ASP A 126 41.06 5.26 13.83
N CYS A 127 41.35 3.97 14.07
CA CYS A 127 41.33 2.97 13.01
C CYS A 127 39.93 2.76 12.40
N ILE A 128 38.86 3.19 13.07
CA ILE A 128 37.48 3.06 12.59
C ILE A 128 37.19 4.09 11.49
N ALA A 129 37.53 5.35 11.74
CA ALA A 129 37.16 6.47 10.86
C ALA A 129 38.32 6.94 9.96
N GLU A 130 39.56 6.82 10.44
CA GLU A 130 40.76 7.40 9.81
C GLU A 130 41.84 6.35 9.53
N GLY A 131 41.47 5.07 9.60
CA GLY A 131 42.38 3.96 9.35
C GLY A 131 43.03 4.03 7.96
N GLY A 132 44.35 4.05 7.93
CA GLY A 132 45.17 4.10 6.72
C GLY A 132 45.53 5.50 6.24
N LEU A 133 45.01 6.57 6.86
CA LEU A 133 45.42 7.93 6.53
C LEU A 133 46.84 8.22 7.07
N ALA A 134 47.65 8.91 6.27
CA ALA A 134 49.07 9.16 6.61
C ALA A 134 49.27 10.03 7.87
N ASN A 135 48.28 10.87 8.21
CA ASN A 135 48.33 11.81 9.33
C ASN A 135 47.38 11.45 10.49
N SER A 136 46.78 10.26 10.51
CA SER A 136 45.94 9.80 11.62
C SER A 136 46.75 9.05 12.67
N THR A 137 46.15 8.72 13.83
CA THR A 137 46.80 7.83 14.80
C THR A 137 46.74 6.35 14.42
N CYS A 138 46.13 6.02 13.27
CA CYS A 138 46.07 4.67 12.71
C CYS A 138 46.52 4.61 11.23
N PRO A 139 47.79 4.91 10.90
CA PRO A 139 48.32 4.79 9.54
C PRO A 139 48.46 3.31 9.09
N CYS A 140 48.75 3.08 7.80
CA CYS A 140 48.81 1.73 7.20
C CYS A 140 49.76 0.71 7.86
N GLY A 141 50.70 1.14 8.71
CA GLY A 141 51.61 0.27 9.47
C GLY A 141 51.14 -0.04 10.90
N THR A 142 49.96 0.40 11.30
CA THR A 142 49.44 0.20 12.66
C THR A 142 49.23 -1.28 12.93
N PRO A 143 49.83 -1.85 13.99
CA PRO A 143 49.67 -3.26 14.31
C PRO A 143 48.26 -3.59 14.79
N GLY A 144 47.83 -4.82 14.54
CA GLY A 144 46.54 -5.36 14.99
C GLY A 144 45.56 -5.65 13.87
N LEU A 145 44.44 -6.30 14.21
CA LEU A 145 43.40 -6.76 13.29
C LEU A 145 42.38 -5.64 13.04
N TRP A 146 42.66 -4.77 12.08
CA TRP A 146 41.75 -3.72 11.59
C TRP A 146 41.70 -3.71 10.06
N ASN A 147 40.75 -2.97 9.47
CA ASN A 147 40.58 -2.77 8.02
C ASN A 147 40.47 -1.26 7.70
N THR A 148 40.62 -0.83 6.45
CA THR A 148 40.35 0.56 6.03
C THR A 148 38.88 0.82 5.72
N ASN A 149 38.04 -0.21 5.74
CA ASN A 149 36.59 -0.07 5.67
C ASN A 149 35.99 -0.06 7.08
N TRP A 150 35.45 1.10 7.51
CA TRP A 150 34.76 1.32 8.79
C TRP A 150 33.74 0.22 9.14
N TYR A 151 33.08 -0.35 8.13
CA TYR A 151 32.01 -1.33 8.29
C TYR A 151 32.54 -2.56 9.02
N ASP A 152 33.77 -2.97 8.72
CA ASP A 152 34.34 -4.18 9.29
C ASP A 152 34.61 -4.03 10.80
N GLN A 153 34.94 -2.83 11.29
CA GLN A 153 35.23 -2.59 12.71
C GLN A 153 33.97 -2.28 13.51
N VAL A 154 32.95 -1.70 12.88
CA VAL A 154 31.70 -1.24 13.52
C VAL A 154 30.58 -2.27 13.42
N ILE A 155 30.48 -3.00 12.30
CA ILE A 155 29.40 -3.97 12.05
C ILE A 155 29.97 -5.37 11.78
N GLY A 156 30.84 -5.51 10.78
CA GLY A 156 31.31 -6.80 10.26
C GLY A 156 31.93 -7.74 11.30
N VAL A 157 32.86 -7.24 12.12
CA VAL A 157 33.43 -7.98 13.25
C VAL A 157 32.49 -7.97 14.48
N PRO A 158 31.95 -6.82 14.93
CA PRO A 158 31.15 -6.79 16.14
C PRO A 158 29.86 -7.63 16.10
N LYS A 159 29.16 -7.74 14.95
CA LYS A 159 27.90 -8.50 14.83
C LYS A 159 28.07 -10.00 15.17
N PRO A 160 28.98 -10.77 14.54
CA PRO A 160 29.24 -12.15 14.97
C PRO A 160 29.96 -12.26 16.31
N ALA A 161 30.81 -11.27 16.68
CA ALA A 161 31.50 -11.29 17.96
C ALA A 161 30.55 -11.15 19.16
N SER A 162 29.54 -10.28 19.04
CA SER A 162 28.55 -10.04 20.08
C SER A 162 27.74 -11.30 20.38
N VAL A 163 27.32 -12.04 19.34
CA VAL A 163 26.67 -13.35 19.47
C VAL A 163 27.58 -14.33 20.21
N ALA A 164 28.84 -14.47 19.80
CA ALA A 164 29.77 -15.37 20.47
C ALA A 164 29.96 -15.02 21.97
N CYS A 165 30.08 -13.73 22.28
CA CYS A 165 30.24 -13.22 23.64
C CYS A 165 29.02 -13.48 24.54
N VAL A 166 27.81 -13.21 24.05
CA VAL A 166 26.56 -13.46 24.79
C VAL A 166 26.40 -14.96 25.09
N PHE A 167 26.62 -15.82 24.10
CA PHE A 167 26.46 -17.27 24.30
C PHE A 167 27.55 -17.91 25.16
N ALA A 168 28.77 -17.33 25.21
CA ALA A 168 29.88 -17.84 26.00
C ALA A 168 29.96 -17.27 27.44
N GLN A 169 29.11 -16.30 27.79
CA GLN A 169 29.24 -15.43 28.97
C GLN A 169 29.53 -16.16 30.30
N GLN A 170 28.90 -17.31 30.55
CA GLN A 170 28.95 -17.98 31.86
C GLN A 170 30.34 -18.47 32.31
N GLY A 171 31.30 -18.62 31.41
CA GLY A 171 32.65 -19.13 31.73
C GLY A 171 33.80 -18.19 31.34
N LEU A 172 33.49 -16.94 30.96
CA LEU A 172 34.51 -15.99 30.52
C LEU A 172 35.33 -15.50 31.73
N ASN A 173 36.64 -15.36 31.53
CA ASN A 173 37.50 -14.68 32.51
C ASN A 173 37.41 -13.14 32.36
N ALA A 174 38.04 -12.41 33.28
CA ALA A 174 38.00 -10.95 33.29
C ALA A 174 38.52 -10.31 31.99
N ASN A 175 39.61 -10.83 31.42
CA ASN A 175 40.19 -10.31 30.17
C ASN A 175 39.27 -10.55 28.97
N GLN A 176 38.65 -11.73 28.90
CA GLN A 176 37.69 -12.07 27.85
C GLN A 176 36.41 -11.24 27.97
N THR A 177 35.93 -11.02 29.20
CA THR A 177 34.79 -10.15 29.47
C THR A 177 35.08 -8.72 29.02
N ALA A 178 36.26 -8.18 29.36
CA ALA A 178 36.69 -6.85 28.93
C ALA A 178 36.83 -6.75 27.40
N GLY A 179 37.37 -7.79 26.74
CA GLY A 179 37.47 -7.86 25.28
C GLY A 179 36.10 -7.86 24.59
N CYS A 180 35.15 -8.64 25.10
CA CYS A 180 33.76 -8.66 24.64
C CYS A 180 33.08 -7.30 24.78
N THR A 181 33.18 -6.69 25.97
CA THR A 181 32.64 -5.35 26.21
C THR A 181 33.26 -4.32 25.27
N ARG A 182 34.58 -4.35 25.03
CA ARG A 182 35.27 -3.42 24.12
C ARG A 182 34.77 -3.53 22.68
N ILE A 183 34.68 -4.73 22.11
CA ILE A 183 34.24 -4.92 20.71
C ILE A 183 32.78 -4.48 20.51
N MET A 184 31.90 -4.74 21.46
CA MET A 184 30.50 -4.33 21.35
C MET A 184 30.31 -2.83 21.61
N SER A 185 31.00 -2.26 22.62
CA SER A 185 30.90 -0.83 22.94
C SER A 185 31.50 0.06 21.86
N ARG A 186 32.60 -0.34 21.19
CA ARG A 186 33.14 0.45 20.07
C ARG A 186 32.13 0.60 18.93
N SER A 187 31.33 -0.44 18.67
CA SER A 187 30.24 -0.42 17.68
C SER A 187 29.12 0.50 18.12
N TRP A 188 28.51 0.23 19.28
CA TRP A 188 27.37 1.01 19.78
C TRP A 188 27.70 2.48 19.97
N SER A 189 28.94 2.81 20.38
CA SER A 189 29.36 4.20 20.56
C SER A 189 29.38 5.04 19.28
N GLN A 190 29.17 4.44 18.10
CA GLN A 190 29.06 5.14 16.82
C GLN A 190 27.63 5.51 16.43
N ILE A 191 26.60 5.03 17.16
CA ILE A 191 25.20 5.16 16.73
C ILE A 191 24.79 6.61 16.41
N ASP A 192 25.26 7.56 17.24
CA ASP A 192 25.01 9.01 17.07
C ASP A 192 26.24 9.80 16.61
N LYS A 193 27.33 9.11 16.25
CA LYS A 193 28.56 9.78 15.82
C LYS A 193 28.64 9.85 14.32
N PHE A 194 29.22 10.94 13.85
CA PHE A 194 29.61 11.08 12.45
C PHE A 194 30.80 10.16 12.16
N VAL A 195 30.63 9.22 11.23
CA VAL A 195 31.72 8.34 10.74
C VAL A 195 32.37 9.01 9.53
N TYR A 196 33.67 9.29 9.62
CA TYR A 196 34.40 9.97 8.54
C TYR A 196 34.29 9.21 7.21
N GLY A 197 34.03 9.94 6.13
CA GLY A 197 33.85 9.41 4.78
C GLY A 197 32.45 8.84 4.48
N ILE A 198 31.52 8.89 5.44
CA ILE A 198 30.19 8.25 5.34
C ILE A 198 29.08 9.13 5.91
N GLY A 199 29.29 9.70 7.08
CA GLY A 199 28.29 10.51 7.78
C GLY A 199 27.68 9.81 8.98
N TYR A 200 26.48 10.26 9.36
CA TYR A 200 25.68 9.59 10.38
C TYR A 200 25.14 8.27 9.85
N LEU A 201 25.04 7.27 10.73
CA LEU A 201 24.45 5.99 10.37
C LEU A 201 22.94 6.14 10.18
N THR A 202 22.43 5.59 9.08
CA THR A 202 21.03 5.62 8.71
C THR A 202 20.58 4.26 8.18
N GLY A 203 19.27 4.02 8.19
CA GLY A 203 18.67 2.86 7.53
C GLY A 203 19.24 1.55 8.07
N ALA A 204 19.67 0.67 7.16
CA ALA A 204 20.18 -0.66 7.53
C ALA A 204 21.39 -0.61 8.47
N ASN A 205 22.30 0.35 8.31
CA ASN A 205 23.50 0.46 9.15
C ASN A 205 23.15 0.75 10.61
N THR A 206 22.11 1.56 10.85
CA THR A 206 21.62 1.86 12.21
C THR A 206 21.05 0.62 12.87
N LEU A 207 20.32 -0.21 12.13
CA LEU A 207 19.78 -1.48 12.65
C LEU A 207 20.89 -2.51 12.92
N ASP A 208 21.88 -2.60 12.04
CA ASP A 208 23.06 -3.44 12.23
C ASP A 208 23.82 -3.10 13.53
N VAL A 209 24.09 -1.82 13.77
CA VAL A 209 24.75 -1.36 15.01
C VAL A 209 23.84 -1.52 16.22
N SER A 210 22.53 -1.31 16.06
CA SER A 210 21.54 -1.58 17.11
C SER A 210 21.55 -3.05 17.52
N SER A 211 21.78 -3.99 16.59
CA SER A 211 21.82 -5.42 16.90
C SER A 211 23.00 -5.74 17.82
N VAL A 212 24.15 -5.10 17.59
CA VAL A 212 25.32 -5.17 18.47
C VAL A 212 25.04 -4.49 19.82
N GLY A 213 24.35 -3.35 19.80
CA GLY A 213 23.92 -2.64 21.01
C GLY A 213 22.99 -3.48 21.90
N LEU A 214 22.04 -4.22 21.29
CA LEU A 214 21.16 -5.12 22.03
C LEU A 214 21.96 -6.24 22.70
N ALA A 215 22.89 -6.84 21.98
CA ALA A 215 23.78 -7.85 22.52
C ALA A 215 24.65 -7.29 23.68
N LEU A 216 25.12 -6.04 23.58
CA LEU A 216 25.82 -5.36 24.66
C LEU A 216 24.92 -5.16 25.89
N ALA A 217 23.68 -4.73 25.69
CA ALA A 217 22.69 -4.55 26.74
C ALA A 217 22.43 -5.87 27.49
N LEU A 218 22.26 -6.97 26.75
CA LEU A 218 22.08 -8.32 27.30
C LEU A 218 23.34 -8.80 28.04
N PHE A 219 24.52 -8.64 27.43
CA PHE A 219 25.80 -9.06 28.03
C PHE A 219 26.13 -8.29 29.33
N THR A 220 25.73 -7.02 29.42
CA THR A 220 26.00 -6.17 30.59
C THR A 220 24.82 -6.07 31.55
N ASN A 221 23.69 -6.72 31.25
CA ASN A 221 22.45 -6.62 32.01
C ASN A 221 21.98 -5.15 32.16
N ASN A 222 22.11 -4.36 31.10
CA ASN A 222 21.83 -2.92 31.08
C ASN A 222 20.50 -2.60 30.37
N GLN A 223 19.46 -2.39 31.16
CA GLN A 223 18.12 -2.12 30.65
C GLN A 223 17.96 -0.73 30.00
N THR A 224 18.67 0.29 30.48
CA THR A 224 18.63 1.63 29.88
C THR A 224 19.20 1.60 28.46
N LEU A 225 20.32 0.90 28.29
CA LEU A 225 20.91 0.67 26.97
C LEU A 225 19.95 -0.12 26.05
N MET A 226 19.27 -1.14 26.56
CA MET A 226 18.26 -1.87 25.79
C MET A 226 17.14 -0.97 25.28
N ALA A 227 16.60 -0.09 26.14
CA ALA A 227 15.54 0.84 25.74
C ALA A 227 16.01 1.81 24.65
N ASP A 228 17.24 2.31 24.78
CA ASP A 228 17.87 3.21 23.81
C ASP A 228 18.08 2.53 22.45
N VAL A 229 18.51 1.26 22.45
CA VAL A 229 18.65 0.44 21.24
C VAL A 229 17.34 0.30 20.48
N PHE A 230 16.25 -0.06 21.16
CA PHE A 230 14.94 -0.20 20.52
C PHE A 230 14.40 1.14 20.02
N ALA A 231 14.65 2.23 20.74
CA ALA A 231 14.26 3.58 20.29
C ALA A 231 14.93 3.95 18.96
N HIS A 232 16.24 3.67 18.82
CA HIS A 232 16.97 3.89 17.57
C HIS A 232 16.48 2.98 16.44
N ALA A 233 16.33 1.68 16.69
CA ALA A 233 15.89 0.71 15.68
C ALA A 233 14.47 1.03 15.16
N ASN A 234 13.51 1.25 16.05
CA ASN A 234 12.15 1.59 15.69
C ASN A 234 12.07 2.99 15.05
N GLY A 235 12.90 3.94 15.48
CA GLY A 235 12.97 5.29 14.94
C GLY A 235 13.34 5.36 13.45
N GLN A 236 13.95 4.33 12.88
CA GLN A 236 14.26 4.29 11.44
C GLN A 236 13.07 3.90 10.56
N VAL A 237 11.96 3.41 11.13
CA VAL A 237 10.77 3.01 10.37
C VAL A 237 9.85 4.20 10.17
N MET A 238 10.29 5.12 9.32
CA MET A 238 9.59 6.36 8.97
C MET A 238 9.71 6.70 7.49
N ILE A 239 8.80 7.53 6.98
CA ILE A 239 8.84 8.00 5.59
C ILE A 239 9.83 9.16 5.48
N GLU A 240 10.84 8.98 4.65
CA GLU A 240 11.93 9.93 4.41
C GLU A 240 11.78 10.62 3.04
N PRO A 241 11.97 11.94 2.93
CA PRO A 241 11.96 12.64 1.65
C PRO A 241 13.17 12.23 0.79
N ASN A 242 13.13 12.56 -0.50
CA ASN A 242 14.30 12.40 -1.36
C ASN A 242 15.33 13.51 -1.08
N PRO A 243 16.66 13.23 -1.17
CA PRO A 243 17.28 11.94 -1.49
C PRO A 243 17.64 11.10 -0.25
N ASN A 244 17.16 11.46 0.95
CA ASN A 244 17.58 10.85 2.22
C ASN A 244 17.50 9.31 2.21
N ASP A 245 18.30 8.67 3.03
CA ASP A 245 18.23 7.21 3.23
C ASP A 245 16.95 6.82 3.98
N GLY A 246 16.39 5.66 3.68
CA GLY A 246 15.20 5.13 4.35
C GLY A 246 14.00 4.87 3.42
N ILE A 247 12.83 4.69 4.03
CA ILE A 247 11.59 4.27 3.36
C ILE A 247 10.93 5.45 2.66
N LYS A 248 10.43 5.25 1.44
CA LYS A 248 9.72 6.25 0.65
C LYS A 248 8.21 6.04 0.66
N ALA A 249 7.47 7.11 0.39
CA ALA A 249 6.00 7.07 0.39
C ALA A 249 5.45 6.10 -0.66
N ASP A 250 6.14 5.97 -1.80
CA ASP A 250 5.79 5.02 -2.86
C ASP A 250 6.10 3.54 -2.53
N GLY A 251 6.67 3.25 -1.36
CA GLY A 251 7.05 1.91 -0.90
C GLY A 251 8.45 1.46 -1.37
N SER A 252 9.24 2.34 -1.97
CA SER A 252 10.67 2.08 -2.26
C SER A 252 11.57 2.36 -1.04
N PHE A 253 12.82 1.90 -1.09
CA PHE A 253 13.81 2.14 -0.04
C PHE A 253 15.13 2.63 -0.64
N PHE A 254 15.68 3.71 -0.07
CA PHE A 254 16.96 4.29 -0.50
C PHE A 254 18.06 4.09 0.54
N GLN A 255 19.28 3.98 0.05
CA GLN A 255 20.48 4.06 0.87
C GLN A 255 21.59 4.74 0.05
N HIS A 256 22.51 5.43 0.70
CA HIS A 256 23.63 6.16 0.09
C HIS A 256 23.18 7.33 -0.80
N ASP A 257 22.33 8.19 -0.24
CA ASP A 257 21.92 9.47 -0.83
C ASP A 257 21.24 9.31 -2.19
N GLY A 258 20.07 8.66 -2.19
CA GLY A 258 19.20 8.61 -3.36
C GLY A 258 19.50 7.47 -4.33
N VAL A 259 20.15 6.39 -3.88
CA VAL A 259 20.24 5.15 -4.68
C VAL A 259 19.08 4.22 -4.31
N LEU A 260 18.31 3.77 -5.32
CA LEU A 260 17.28 2.75 -5.13
C LEU A 260 17.91 1.43 -4.67
N TYR A 261 17.58 1.02 -3.44
CA TYR A 261 18.27 -0.06 -2.74
C TYR A 261 17.34 -1.06 -2.03
N THR A 262 16.06 -1.09 -2.40
CA THR A 262 15.06 -2.02 -1.86
C THR A 262 15.57 -3.46 -1.80
N GLY A 263 16.31 -3.90 -2.83
CA GLY A 263 16.75 -5.29 -2.97
C GLY A 263 18.00 -5.71 -2.18
N ASN A 264 18.65 -4.79 -1.48
CA ASN A 264 19.81 -5.13 -0.64
C ASN A 264 19.79 -4.38 0.70
N TYR A 265 20.13 -3.09 0.77
CA TYR A 265 20.04 -2.39 2.07
C TYR A 265 18.61 -2.37 2.60
N GLY A 266 17.61 -2.20 1.73
CA GLY A 266 16.20 -2.34 2.11
C GLY A 266 15.86 -3.74 2.63
N MET A 267 16.44 -4.79 2.05
CA MET A 267 16.30 -6.17 2.52
C MET A 267 16.95 -6.37 3.91
N VAL A 268 18.18 -5.88 4.10
CA VAL A 268 18.87 -5.92 5.40
C VAL A 268 18.04 -5.19 6.45
N PHE A 269 17.58 -3.99 6.13
CA PHE A 269 16.69 -3.19 6.96
C PHE A 269 15.43 -3.96 7.36
N MET A 270 14.71 -4.54 6.38
CA MET A 270 13.49 -5.30 6.67
C MET A 270 13.77 -6.52 7.56
N ASN A 271 14.86 -7.25 7.30
CA ASN A 271 15.22 -8.44 8.08
C ASN A 271 15.61 -8.09 9.51
N ASP A 272 16.47 -7.10 9.70
CA ASP A 272 16.86 -6.66 11.03
C ASP A 272 15.67 -6.06 11.78
N PHE A 273 14.79 -5.29 11.11
CA PHE A 273 13.59 -4.75 11.75
C PHE A 273 12.63 -5.85 12.19
N LEU A 274 12.41 -6.87 11.37
CA LEU A 274 11.59 -8.02 11.74
C LEU A 274 12.18 -8.80 12.92
N LEU A 275 13.52 -8.91 12.98
CA LEU A 275 14.20 -9.51 14.12
C LEU A 275 13.96 -8.68 15.39
N PHE A 276 14.15 -7.36 15.34
CA PHE A 276 13.86 -6.47 16.46
C PHE A 276 12.40 -6.53 16.89
N ALA A 277 11.46 -6.55 15.94
CA ALA A 277 10.05 -6.70 16.22
C ALA A 277 9.74 -8.03 16.93
N ALA A 278 10.41 -9.12 16.53
CA ALA A 278 10.29 -10.41 17.20
C ALA A 278 10.83 -10.35 18.65
N GLU A 279 12.01 -9.75 18.83
CA GLU A 279 12.69 -9.63 20.12
C GLU A 279 11.94 -8.72 21.10
N ALA A 280 11.28 -7.68 20.58
CA ALA A 280 10.46 -6.75 21.34
C ALA A 280 9.05 -7.28 21.65
N ALA A 281 8.59 -8.35 21.00
CA ALA A 281 7.23 -8.86 21.14
C ALA A 281 6.87 -9.20 22.59
N GLY A 282 5.70 -8.73 23.04
CA GLY A 282 5.20 -8.82 24.41
C GLY A 282 5.87 -7.86 25.39
N THR A 283 6.66 -6.89 24.94
CA THR A 283 7.40 -5.95 25.79
C THR A 283 7.03 -4.49 25.49
N PRO A 284 7.39 -3.53 26.37
CA PRO A 284 7.18 -2.10 26.10
C PRO A 284 7.95 -1.54 24.88
N PHE A 285 8.82 -2.33 24.25
CA PHE A 285 9.66 -1.92 23.12
C PHE A 285 9.06 -2.26 21.75
N GLU A 286 7.85 -2.82 21.71
CA GLU A 286 7.17 -3.20 20.47
C GLU A 286 7.08 -2.03 19.46
N ALA A 287 7.15 -2.37 18.18
CA ALA A 287 6.89 -1.42 17.11
C ALA A 287 5.46 -0.86 17.23
N THR A 288 5.31 0.44 17.04
CA THR A 288 4.02 1.13 17.00
C THR A 288 3.24 0.77 15.73
N ASP A 289 1.93 0.96 15.71
CA ASP A 289 1.14 0.63 14.52
C ASP A 289 1.48 1.52 13.32
N ALA A 290 1.90 2.76 13.56
CA ALA A 290 2.43 3.62 12.50
C ALA A 290 3.66 2.97 11.82
N GLN A 291 4.60 2.45 12.60
CA GLN A 291 5.79 1.77 12.08
C GLN A 291 5.43 0.47 11.35
N LYS A 292 4.50 -0.32 11.91
CA LYS A 292 4.03 -1.54 11.24
C LYS A 292 3.32 -1.24 9.91
N ALA A 293 2.52 -0.16 9.83
CA ALA A 293 1.86 0.27 8.60
C ALA A 293 2.87 0.75 7.53
N ILE A 294 3.90 1.49 7.95
CA ILE A 294 5.00 1.92 7.08
C ILE A 294 5.78 0.71 6.56
N PHE A 295 6.09 -0.26 7.43
CA PHE A 295 6.72 -1.51 7.02
C PHE A 295 5.84 -2.31 6.05
N ALA A 296 4.52 -2.36 6.28
CA ALA A 296 3.60 -3.02 5.37
C ALA A 296 3.63 -2.39 3.96
N ASN A 297 3.69 -1.05 3.86
CA ASN A 297 3.84 -0.35 2.58
C ASN A 297 5.19 -0.65 1.91
N LEU A 298 6.28 -0.70 2.68
CA LEU A 298 7.60 -1.11 2.18
C LEU A 298 7.59 -2.55 1.64
N LEU A 299 6.93 -3.47 2.34
CA LEU A 299 6.80 -4.87 1.91
C LEU A 299 5.94 -5.01 0.66
N GLU A 300 4.85 -4.24 0.56
CA GLU A 300 4.07 -4.16 -0.68
C GLU A 300 4.92 -3.59 -1.83
N GLY A 301 5.71 -2.54 -1.64
CA GLY A 301 6.63 -2.06 -2.68
C GLY A 301 7.67 -3.10 -3.07
N THR A 302 8.17 -3.83 -2.08
CA THR A 302 9.17 -4.88 -2.23
C THR A 302 8.71 -6.02 -3.14
N GLU A 303 7.47 -6.51 -3.02
CA GLU A 303 6.99 -7.60 -3.88
C GLU A 303 6.98 -7.21 -5.36
N TRP A 304 6.73 -5.94 -5.68
CA TRP A 304 6.80 -5.45 -7.05
C TRP A 304 8.22 -5.50 -7.62
N MET A 305 9.26 -5.32 -6.80
CA MET A 305 10.67 -5.31 -7.20
C MET A 305 11.36 -6.68 -7.11
N SER A 306 10.60 -7.77 -7.24
CA SER A 306 11.10 -9.15 -7.22
C SER A 306 10.61 -9.97 -8.42
N PHE A 307 11.37 -10.99 -8.83
CA PHE A 307 10.99 -11.93 -9.87
C PHE A 307 11.38 -13.37 -9.50
N TYR A 308 10.69 -14.35 -10.07
CA TYR A 308 11.02 -15.77 -9.89
C TYR A 308 11.88 -16.28 -11.06
N ASP A 309 13.05 -16.82 -10.76
CA ASP A 309 13.88 -17.56 -11.71
C ASP A 309 13.35 -18.99 -11.78
N SER A 310 12.48 -19.25 -12.77
CA SER A 310 11.80 -20.54 -12.93
C SER A 310 12.73 -21.67 -13.38
N VAL A 311 13.93 -21.32 -13.89
CA VAL A 311 14.93 -22.30 -14.32
C VAL A 311 15.73 -22.83 -13.12
N ASN A 312 16.14 -21.93 -12.22
CA ASN A 312 16.88 -22.31 -11.01
C ASN A 312 15.98 -22.48 -9.78
N GLY A 313 14.66 -22.28 -9.92
CA GLY A 313 13.67 -22.43 -8.85
C GLY A 313 13.83 -21.45 -7.70
N THR A 314 14.29 -20.22 -7.98
CA THR A 314 14.76 -19.27 -6.97
C THR A 314 14.07 -17.91 -7.09
N LEU A 315 13.58 -17.34 -5.99
CA LEU A 315 13.10 -15.95 -5.95
C LEU A 315 14.30 -14.98 -5.92
N ARG A 316 14.28 -13.96 -6.76
CA ARG A 316 15.37 -12.98 -6.93
C ARG A 316 14.83 -11.55 -6.89
N TRP A 317 15.75 -10.63 -6.61
CA TRP A 317 15.47 -9.20 -6.73
C TRP A 317 15.63 -8.76 -8.17
N GLU A 318 14.76 -7.84 -8.58
CA GLU A 318 14.92 -7.13 -9.84
C GLU A 318 16.21 -6.28 -9.79
N TYR A 319 17.05 -6.37 -10.82
CA TYR A 319 18.44 -5.93 -10.70
C TYR A 319 18.59 -4.41 -10.54
N SER A 320 17.57 -3.63 -10.91
CA SER A 320 17.58 -2.17 -10.76
C SER A 320 17.60 -1.72 -9.30
N CYS A 321 17.10 -2.54 -8.36
CA CYS A 321 17.01 -2.20 -6.93
C CYS A 321 18.15 -2.75 -6.06
N LEU A 322 19.21 -3.27 -6.68
CA LEU A 322 20.37 -3.89 -6.02
C LEU A 322 21.58 -2.95 -5.84
N GLY A 323 21.54 -1.73 -6.40
CA GLY A 323 22.69 -0.83 -6.45
C GLY A 323 23.95 -1.54 -6.96
N ARG A 324 25.06 -1.45 -6.21
CA ARG A 324 26.32 -2.10 -6.60
C ARG A 324 26.31 -3.64 -6.56
N MET A 325 25.31 -4.26 -5.93
CA MET A 325 25.28 -5.72 -5.72
C MET A 325 25.01 -6.52 -6.99
N VAL A 326 24.61 -5.85 -8.07
CA VAL A 326 24.56 -6.42 -9.44
C VAL A 326 25.91 -7.01 -9.89
N SER A 327 27.01 -6.57 -9.26
CA SER A 327 28.37 -7.03 -9.56
C SER A 327 28.84 -8.21 -8.69
N MET A 328 27.97 -8.84 -7.89
CA MET A 328 28.32 -10.03 -7.09
C MET A 328 28.00 -11.35 -7.81
N SER A 329 28.95 -12.29 -7.79
CA SER A 329 28.86 -13.60 -8.46
C SER A 329 28.02 -14.65 -7.74
N SER A 330 27.72 -14.43 -6.46
CA SER A 330 26.91 -15.33 -5.64
C SER A 330 25.93 -14.51 -4.83
N TYR A 331 24.78 -14.23 -5.41
CA TYR A 331 23.68 -13.58 -4.68
C TYR A 331 22.73 -14.65 -4.12
N SER A 332 22.45 -14.56 -2.82
CA SER A 332 21.49 -15.44 -2.14
C SER A 332 20.06 -15.09 -2.56
N PRO A 333 19.12 -16.06 -2.63
CA PRO A 333 17.70 -15.76 -2.81
C PRO A 333 17.20 -14.67 -1.87
N PHE A 334 16.13 -13.99 -2.30
CA PHE A 334 15.28 -13.18 -1.42
C PHE A 334 14.72 -14.11 -0.34
N ASP A 335 15.32 -14.05 0.85
CA ASP A 335 14.63 -14.39 2.07
C ASP A 335 14.54 -13.10 2.87
N VAL A 336 13.56 -12.24 2.54
CA VAL A 336 13.00 -11.43 3.64
C VAL A 336 12.44 -12.47 4.59
N ASN A 337 13.10 -12.60 5.72
CA ASN A 337 13.13 -13.81 6.52
C ASN A 337 11.90 -13.92 7.43
N ILE A 338 10.76 -13.53 6.85
CA ILE A 338 9.47 -13.40 7.51
C ILE A 338 9.04 -14.74 8.11
N GLN A 339 9.49 -15.85 7.51
CA GLN A 339 9.21 -17.20 8.00
C GLN A 339 10.09 -17.67 9.17
N GLN A 340 11.27 -17.08 9.38
CA GLN A 340 12.06 -17.34 10.60
C GLN A 340 11.60 -16.46 11.77
N TYR A 341 10.80 -15.41 11.51
CA TYR A 341 10.22 -14.53 12.51
C TYR A 341 8.69 -14.60 12.55
N PRO A 342 8.06 -15.80 12.60
CA PRO A 342 6.61 -15.90 12.58
C PRO A 342 6.00 -15.16 13.77
N ASN A 343 6.70 -15.05 14.91
CA ASN A 343 6.21 -14.29 16.07
C ASN A 343 6.14 -12.77 15.83
N ALA A 344 6.97 -12.21 14.95
CA ALA A 344 6.96 -10.78 14.64
C ALA A 344 5.73 -10.38 13.81
N THR A 345 5.43 -11.12 12.74
CA THR A 345 4.31 -10.79 11.84
C THR A 345 3.03 -11.54 12.13
N SER A 346 3.04 -12.68 12.84
CA SER A 346 1.80 -13.38 13.23
C SER A 346 0.97 -12.60 14.24
N THR A 347 1.61 -11.77 15.06
CA THR A 347 0.93 -10.81 15.93
C THR A 347 0.41 -9.61 15.15
N TRP A 348 0.89 -9.42 13.91
CA TRP A 348 0.46 -8.38 12.99
C TRP A 348 -0.65 -8.88 12.05
N SER A 349 -1.55 -9.72 12.58
CA SER A 349 -2.72 -10.27 11.85
C SER A 349 -3.60 -9.17 11.26
N GLU A 350 -3.46 -8.00 11.85
CA GLU A 350 -4.14 -6.85 11.46
C GLU A 350 -3.61 -6.36 10.07
N TYR A 351 -2.36 -6.54 9.64
CA TYR A 351 -1.89 -6.05 8.32
C TYR A 351 -2.01 -7.19 7.28
N PRO A 352 -3.21 -7.51 6.72
CA PRO A 352 -3.36 -8.66 5.83
C PRO A 352 -2.50 -8.54 4.57
N GLN A 353 -2.15 -7.32 4.16
CA GLN A 353 -1.23 -7.09 3.05
C GLN A 353 0.15 -7.73 3.26
N ILE A 354 0.62 -7.86 4.50
CA ILE A 354 1.87 -8.54 4.82
C ILE A 354 1.75 -10.01 4.43
N SER A 355 0.75 -10.71 4.98
CA SER A 355 0.49 -12.11 4.67
C SER A 355 0.17 -12.36 3.18
N ALA A 356 -0.51 -11.42 2.52
CA ALA A 356 -0.82 -11.52 1.10
C ALA A 356 0.44 -11.36 0.22
N SER A 357 1.32 -10.40 0.58
CA SER A 357 2.61 -10.21 -0.10
C SER A 357 3.52 -11.42 0.11
N GLU A 358 3.56 -11.95 1.33
CA GLU A 358 4.27 -13.19 1.63
C GLU A 358 3.81 -14.36 0.79
N GLN A 359 2.49 -14.57 0.67
CA GLN A 359 1.95 -15.65 -0.14
C GLN A 359 2.37 -15.53 -1.60
N ARG A 360 2.37 -14.31 -2.15
CA ARG A 360 2.79 -14.05 -3.53
C ARG A 360 4.29 -14.26 -3.73
N LEU A 361 5.12 -13.75 -2.82
CA LEU A 361 6.58 -13.93 -2.85
C LEU A 361 6.98 -15.40 -2.78
N ARG A 362 6.24 -16.23 -2.01
CA ARG A 362 6.48 -17.68 -1.91
C ARG A 362 5.96 -18.50 -3.08
N SER A 363 5.23 -17.89 -3.99
CA SER A 363 4.65 -18.62 -5.11
C SER A 363 5.76 -19.08 -6.05
N THR A 364 5.69 -20.35 -6.46
CA THR A 364 6.61 -20.97 -7.41
C THR A 364 5.87 -21.30 -8.70
N GLY A 365 6.56 -21.30 -9.84
CA GLY A 365 5.94 -21.68 -11.11
C GLY A 365 6.92 -21.63 -12.27
N ASN A 366 6.37 -21.66 -13.49
CA ASN A 366 7.17 -21.72 -14.72
C ASN A 366 7.42 -20.35 -15.36
N THR A 367 6.99 -19.26 -14.71
CA THR A 367 7.09 -17.89 -15.21
C THR A 367 7.84 -17.01 -14.20
N ALA A 368 8.22 -15.81 -14.61
CA ALA A 368 8.84 -14.82 -13.76
C ALA A 368 7.89 -14.25 -12.68
N ASN A 369 6.57 -14.41 -12.84
CA ASN A 369 5.54 -13.84 -11.96
C ASN A 369 4.53 -14.88 -11.42
N PRO A 370 4.99 -15.96 -10.76
CA PRO A 370 4.11 -17.06 -10.34
C PRO A 370 3.05 -16.65 -9.31
N GLY A 371 3.31 -15.58 -8.54
CA GLY A 371 2.37 -15.01 -7.56
C GLY A 371 1.22 -14.22 -8.19
N LYS A 372 1.22 -14.02 -9.52
CA LYS A 372 0.17 -13.32 -10.28
C LYS A 372 -0.14 -11.91 -9.76
N LEU A 373 0.89 -11.22 -9.28
CA LEU A 373 0.83 -9.79 -9.02
C LEU A 373 0.79 -9.08 -10.37
N ASN A 374 -0.41 -8.74 -10.86
CA ASN A 374 -0.60 -8.16 -12.19
C ASN A 374 -0.96 -6.67 -12.09
N GLY A 375 -0.40 -5.88 -12.99
CA GLY A 375 -0.69 -4.45 -13.11
C GLY A 375 0.52 -3.65 -13.55
N ASN A 376 0.42 -2.33 -13.40
CA ASN A 376 1.50 -1.38 -13.62
C ASN A 376 1.65 -0.51 -12.36
N ARG A 377 2.88 -0.21 -11.96
CA ARG A 377 3.17 0.65 -10.79
C ARG A 377 4.30 1.62 -11.11
N MET A 378 4.07 2.90 -10.82
CA MET A 378 5.09 3.94 -10.80
C MET A 378 5.57 4.15 -9.37
N PHE A 379 6.88 4.03 -9.15
CA PHE A 379 7.56 4.43 -7.93
C PHE A 379 8.15 5.83 -8.17
N TRP A 380 7.33 6.85 -7.91
CA TRP A 380 7.64 8.24 -8.25
C TRP A 380 8.82 8.81 -7.46
N ASN A 381 9.13 8.30 -6.28
CA ASN A 381 10.34 8.70 -5.57
C ASN A 381 11.58 8.08 -6.22
N ALA A 382 11.47 6.86 -6.74
CA ALA A 382 12.58 6.04 -7.25
C ALA A 382 12.87 6.16 -8.76
N ASP A 383 12.12 7.00 -9.50
CA ASP A 383 12.18 7.08 -10.96
C ASP A 383 12.14 5.69 -11.62
N TYR A 384 11.25 4.83 -11.10
CA TYR A 384 11.18 3.42 -11.48
C TYR A 384 9.75 3.04 -11.80
N MET A 385 9.55 2.38 -12.95
CA MET A 385 8.24 1.83 -13.32
C MET A 385 8.37 0.32 -13.56
N ILE A 386 7.36 -0.42 -13.13
CA ILE A 386 7.30 -1.86 -13.35
C ILE A 386 5.90 -2.28 -13.81
N MET A 387 5.88 -3.14 -14.80
CA MET A 387 4.69 -3.81 -15.30
C MET A 387 4.81 -5.31 -15.10
N ARG A 388 3.74 -5.91 -14.58
CA ARG A 388 3.65 -7.34 -14.34
C ARG A 388 2.39 -7.90 -14.98
N ARG A 389 2.52 -9.07 -15.60
CA ARG A 389 1.44 -9.88 -16.15
C ARG A 389 1.64 -11.33 -15.75
N ASP A 390 0.72 -12.21 -16.12
CA ASP A 390 0.75 -13.62 -15.70
C ASP A 390 2.09 -14.32 -16.02
N ASN A 391 2.68 -14.00 -17.18
CA ASN A 391 3.85 -14.71 -17.69
C ASN A 391 5.13 -13.88 -17.70
N TYR A 392 5.06 -12.58 -17.45
CA TYR A 392 6.22 -11.70 -17.63
C TYR A 392 6.24 -10.50 -16.68
N ILE A 393 7.44 -9.96 -16.51
CA ILE A 393 7.72 -8.73 -15.76
C ILE A 393 8.59 -7.83 -16.64
N ILE A 394 8.27 -6.54 -16.70
CA ILE A 394 9.10 -5.53 -17.35
C ILE A 394 9.38 -4.43 -16.32
N SER A 395 10.65 -4.15 -16.09
CA SER A 395 11.08 -3.02 -15.26
C SER A 395 11.75 -1.97 -16.13
N LEU A 396 11.58 -0.71 -15.75
CA LEU A 396 12.22 0.45 -16.34
C LEU A 396 12.85 1.27 -15.21
N LYS A 397 14.18 1.38 -15.22
CA LYS A 397 14.93 2.26 -14.34
C LYS A 397 15.31 3.55 -15.07
N MET A 398 14.92 4.66 -14.47
CA MET A 398 15.28 6.02 -14.88
C MET A 398 16.03 6.70 -13.73
N PHE A 399 16.41 7.95 -13.91
CA PHE A 399 16.91 8.80 -12.82
C PHE A 399 16.75 10.28 -13.21
N SER A 400 16.62 11.13 -12.20
CA SER A 400 16.42 12.57 -12.34
C SER A 400 17.42 13.35 -11.50
N SER A 401 17.25 14.67 -11.46
CA SER A 401 17.92 15.54 -10.49
C SER A 401 17.60 15.22 -9.02
N ARG A 402 16.63 14.33 -8.73
CA ARG A 402 16.23 13.97 -7.37
C ARG A 402 17.01 12.79 -6.79
N ILE A 403 17.59 11.94 -7.63
CA ILE A 403 18.20 10.67 -7.24
C ILE A 403 19.49 10.38 -8.00
N ARG A 404 20.28 9.42 -7.53
CA ARG A 404 21.51 8.99 -8.19
C ARG A 404 21.24 7.89 -9.21
N ASN A 405 22.00 7.87 -10.30
CA ASN A 405 21.95 6.79 -11.28
C ASN A 405 22.33 5.44 -10.66
N ASN A 406 23.50 5.35 -10.01
CA ASN A 406 24.01 4.18 -9.34
C ASN A 406 25.18 4.55 -8.41
N GLU A 407 25.94 3.57 -7.97
CA GLU A 407 27.16 3.75 -7.19
C GLU A 407 28.24 2.70 -7.53
N CYS A 408 29.48 3.06 -7.21
CA CYS A 408 30.58 2.12 -7.05
C CYS A 408 31.28 2.39 -5.71
N VAL A 409 31.23 1.40 -4.83
CA VAL A 409 31.86 1.44 -3.50
C VAL A 409 32.64 0.14 -3.31
N ASN A 410 33.82 0.22 -2.69
CA ASN A 410 34.70 -0.94 -2.45
C ASN A 410 35.05 -1.74 -3.72
N LEU A 411 35.20 -1.04 -4.86
CA LEU A 411 35.48 -1.64 -6.18
C LEU A 411 34.39 -2.61 -6.66
N GLN A 412 33.14 -2.41 -6.21
CA GLN A 412 31.98 -3.16 -6.68
C GLN A 412 31.16 -2.26 -7.59
N ASN A 413 30.74 -2.79 -8.74
CA ASN A 413 30.01 -2.10 -9.80
C ASN A 413 30.82 -1.02 -10.55
N ILE A 414 32.08 -1.33 -10.86
CA ILE A 414 33.03 -0.41 -11.50
C ILE A 414 32.49 0.23 -12.79
N LYS A 415 31.68 -0.51 -13.56
CA LYS A 415 31.16 -0.09 -14.87
C LYS A 415 29.70 0.38 -14.84
N GLY A 416 29.12 0.57 -13.65
CA GLY A 416 27.68 0.72 -13.43
C GLY A 416 27.02 2.04 -13.82
N TYR A 417 27.70 2.92 -14.56
CA TYR A 417 27.25 4.28 -14.86
C TYR A 417 25.90 4.32 -15.60
N HIS A 418 25.75 3.56 -16.69
CA HIS A 418 24.55 3.60 -17.54
C HIS A 418 23.35 2.78 -17.02
N LEU A 419 23.39 2.29 -15.78
CA LEU A 419 22.35 1.40 -15.25
C LEU A 419 21.00 2.09 -14.99
N SER A 420 20.87 3.41 -15.23
CA SER A 420 19.63 4.17 -15.06
C SER A 420 19.24 5.00 -16.28
N ASP A 421 19.92 4.83 -17.42
CA ASP A 421 19.74 5.67 -18.61
C ASP A 421 18.52 5.25 -19.45
N GLY A 422 17.37 5.06 -18.79
CA GLY A 422 16.18 4.44 -19.37
C GLY A 422 16.38 2.93 -19.57
N PHE A 423 16.91 2.27 -18.55
CA PHE A 423 17.35 0.88 -18.58
C PHE A 423 16.18 -0.08 -18.37
N VAL A 424 16.00 -1.07 -19.27
CA VAL A 424 14.81 -1.93 -19.32
C VAL A 424 15.17 -3.40 -19.15
N TYR A 425 14.66 -4.06 -18.11
CA TYR A 425 14.70 -5.53 -18.04
C TYR A 425 13.36 -6.15 -18.45
N THR A 426 13.42 -7.29 -19.13
CA THR A 426 12.24 -8.10 -19.47
C THR A 426 12.45 -9.53 -18.97
N TYR A 427 11.63 -9.98 -18.03
CA TYR A 427 11.71 -11.32 -17.44
C TYR A 427 10.52 -12.15 -17.89
N LEU A 428 10.78 -13.31 -18.51
CA LEU A 428 9.79 -14.30 -18.92
C LEU A 428 9.92 -15.54 -18.02
N SER A 429 11.10 -16.16 -18.01
CA SER A 429 11.49 -17.24 -17.10
C SER A 429 12.35 -16.76 -15.92
N GLY A 430 12.82 -15.51 -15.95
CA GLY A 430 13.61 -14.89 -14.88
C GLY A 430 15.12 -15.16 -14.96
N ASN A 431 15.57 -16.10 -15.79
CA ASN A 431 16.97 -16.47 -15.90
C ASN A 431 17.76 -15.70 -16.98
N GLU A 432 17.12 -14.75 -17.67
CA GLU A 432 17.62 -14.06 -18.87
C GLU A 432 18.90 -13.25 -18.61
N TYR A 433 19.08 -12.80 -17.35
CA TYR A 433 20.20 -11.95 -16.94
C TYR A 433 20.99 -12.51 -15.75
N VAL A 434 20.68 -13.72 -15.28
CA VAL A 434 21.40 -14.33 -14.15
C VAL A 434 22.88 -14.56 -14.52
N ASP A 435 23.82 -14.06 -13.73
CA ASP A 435 25.29 -14.22 -13.94
C ASP A 435 25.84 -13.68 -15.28
N ILE A 436 25.08 -12.88 -16.03
CA ILE A 436 25.52 -12.37 -17.34
C ILE A 436 26.47 -11.16 -17.23
N PHE A 437 26.39 -10.41 -16.13
CA PHE A 437 27.07 -9.12 -15.91
C PHE A 437 28.57 -9.04 -16.24
N PRO A 438 29.42 -10.02 -15.89
CA PRO A 438 30.84 -9.97 -16.28
C PRO A 438 31.03 -10.05 -17.79
N THR A 439 30.09 -10.69 -18.50
CA THR A 439 30.13 -10.84 -19.96
C THR A 439 29.45 -9.69 -20.70
N TRP A 440 28.79 -8.75 -20.02
CA TRP A 440 28.12 -7.63 -20.67
C TRP A 440 29.07 -6.66 -21.38
N ASP A 441 28.59 -6.11 -22.49
CA ASP A 441 29.07 -4.81 -22.97
C ASP A 441 28.28 -3.73 -22.23
N TRP A 442 28.97 -3.00 -21.35
CA TRP A 442 28.34 -2.03 -20.45
C TRP A 442 27.92 -0.72 -21.13
N TYR A 443 28.23 -0.54 -22.41
CA TYR A 443 27.64 0.51 -23.25
C TYR A 443 26.45 0.01 -24.07
N LEU A 444 26.10 -1.28 -24.03
CA LEU A 444 24.97 -1.84 -24.76
C LEU A 444 23.94 -2.45 -23.79
N LEU A 445 23.61 -1.72 -22.73
CA LEU A 445 22.60 -2.17 -21.76
C LEU A 445 21.19 -2.07 -22.36
N PRO A 446 20.30 -3.06 -22.13
CA PRO A 446 18.92 -3.05 -22.64
C PRO A 446 18.16 -1.71 -22.50
N GLY A 447 17.62 -1.16 -23.59
CA GLY A 447 16.76 0.02 -23.56
C GLY A 447 17.44 1.39 -23.59
N ILE A 448 18.74 1.48 -23.22
CA ILE A 448 19.43 2.77 -23.07
C ILE A 448 19.66 3.49 -24.41
N THR A 449 20.04 4.76 -24.36
CA THR A 449 20.55 5.50 -25.53
C THR A 449 21.84 6.22 -25.15
N VAL A 450 22.92 5.96 -25.90
CA VAL A 450 24.28 6.23 -25.45
C VAL A 450 25.23 6.52 -26.62
N ALA A 451 26.18 7.44 -26.40
CA ALA A 451 27.35 7.60 -27.26
C ALA A 451 28.40 6.55 -26.87
N TYR A 452 28.52 5.48 -27.66
CA TYR A 452 29.29 4.30 -27.34
C TYR A 452 30.77 4.62 -27.09
N GLY A 453 31.23 4.38 -25.85
CA GLY A 453 32.63 4.62 -25.47
C GLY A 453 33.00 6.08 -25.22
N ALA A 454 32.05 7.02 -25.24
CA ALA A 454 32.33 8.43 -24.94
C ALA A 454 32.67 8.66 -23.46
N ASP A 455 31.86 8.10 -22.55
CA ASP A 455 32.02 8.27 -21.10
C ASP A 455 32.85 7.13 -20.50
N PRO A 456 33.98 7.41 -19.81
CA PRO A 456 34.80 6.37 -19.22
C PRO A 456 34.08 5.62 -18.08
N LEU A 457 33.89 4.31 -18.25
CA LEU A 457 33.31 3.45 -17.21
C LEU A 457 34.34 3.12 -16.12
N THR A 458 34.38 3.95 -15.08
CA THR A 458 35.27 3.81 -13.92
C THR A 458 34.51 3.99 -12.61
N CYS A 459 35.05 3.43 -11.52
CA CYS A 459 34.39 3.48 -10.22
C CYS A 459 34.12 4.92 -9.74
N SER A 460 35.03 5.87 -10.00
CA SER A 460 34.87 7.28 -9.59
C SER A 460 33.78 8.03 -10.36
N LEU A 461 33.34 7.52 -11.50
CA LEU A 461 32.32 8.13 -12.36
C LEU A 461 31.00 7.35 -12.34
N ALA A 462 30.92 6.24 -11.61
CA ALA A 462 29.75 5.36 -11.59
C ALA A 462 28.54 5.95 -10.82
N SER A 463 28.71 7.08 -10.14
CA SER A 463 27.65 7.74 -9.35
C SER A 463 27.51 9.22 -9.66
N THR A 464 26.32 9.63 -10.07
CA THR A 464 25.94 11.02 -10.30
C THR A 464 24.44 11.22 -10.12
N PHE A 465 24.04 12.45 -9.79
CA PHE A 465 22.65 12.89 -9.97
C PHE A 465 22.38 13.16 -11.44
N GLY A 466 21.11 13.05 -11.84
CA GLY A 466 20.65 13.51 -13.15
C GLY A 466 20.66 15.03 -13.24
N LEU A 467 20.66 15.55 -14.47
CA LEU A 467 20.52 16.99 -14.71
C LEU A 467 19.06 17.42 -14.86
N ASP A 468 18.22 16.53 -15.40
CA ASP A 468 16.85 16.83 -15.76
C ASP A 468 15.86 16.44 -14.65
N SER A 469 14.87 17.30 -14.40
CA SER A 469 13.80 17.03 -13.44
C SER A 469 12.59 16.33 -14.06
N PHE A 470 12.38 16.42 -15.37
CA PHE A 470 11.25 15.79 -16.06
C PHE A 470 11.51 14.30 -16.27
N VAL A 471 11.26 13.53 -15.21
CA VAL A 471 11.41 12.07 -15.19
C VAL A 471 10.32 11.52 -14.29
N GLY A 472 9.56 10.53 -14.74
CA GLY A 472 8.46 10.00 -13.95
C GLY A 472 7.45 9.25 -14.79
N GLY A 473 6.24 9.05 -14.25
CA GLY A 473 5.20 8.33 -14.95
C GLY A 473 3.80 8.59 -14.43
N VAL A 474 2.81 8.16 -15.20
CA VAL A 474 1.40 8.06 -14.77
C VAL A 474 0.98 6.60 -14.84
N SER A 475 0.19 6.15 -13.87
CA SER A 475 -0.32 4.79 -13.82
C SER A 475 -1.78 4.80 -13.37
N ASP A 476 -2.61 3.97 -14.02
CA ASP A 476 -3.98 3.66 -13.57
C ASP A 476 -4.04 2.38 -12.71
N GLY A 477 -2.88 1.77 -12.42
CA GLY A 477 -2.74 0.49 -11.73
C GLY A 477 -2.72 -0.73 -12.66
N SER A 478 -3.13 -0.60 -13.91
CA SER A 478 -3.15 -1.68 -14.92
C SER A 478 -2.16 -1.42 -16.05
N ILE A 479 -2.25 -0.24 -16.66
CA ILE A 479 -1.38 0.28 -17.72
C ILE A 479 -0.70 1.58 -17.25
N GLY A 480 0.30 2.05 -17.98
CA GLY A 480 1.05 3.23 -17.54
C GLY A 480 1.92 3.83 -18.62
N VAL A 481 2.38 5.05 -18.36
CA VAL A 481 3.31 5.79 -19.23
C VAL A 481 4.45 6.29 -18.37
N ALA A 482 5.68 6.03 -18.78
CA ALA A 482 6.87 6.60 -18.19
C ALA A 482 7.57 7.51 -19.20
N ALA A 483 8.27 8.52 -18.71
CA ALA A 483 9.03 9.45 -19.54
C ALA A 483 10.29 9.91 -18.82
N MET A 484 11.34 10.13 -19.60
CA MET A 484 12.62 10.64 -19.13
C MET A 484 13.20 11.59 -20.17
N MET A 485 13.46 12.82 -19.75
CA MET A 485 14.47 13.66 -20.40
C MET A 485 15.83 13.29 -19.83
N TYR A 486 16.81 13.14 -20.70
CA TYR A 486 18.16 12.82 -20.32
C TYR A 486 19.13 13.78 -20.99
N SER A 487 20.00 14.33 -20.14
CA SER A 487 21.22 15.03 -20.51
C SER A 487 22.35 14.37 -19.75
N ASP A 488 23.37 13.91 -20.47
CA ASP A 488 24.54 13.25 -19.89
C ASP A 488 25.22 14.16 -18.83
N PRO A 489 25.23 13.76 -17.54
CA PRO A 489 25.78 14.56 -16.46
C PRO A 489 27.31 14.63 -16.44
N LEU A 490 28.03 13.69 -17.08
CA LEU A 490 29.49 13.74 -17.16
C LEU A 490 29.98 14.70 -18.23
N GLY A 491 29.14 15.00 -19.22
CA GLY A 491 29.42 15.96 -20.29
C GLY A 491 30.52 15.54 -21.26
N HIS A 492 31.10 14.34 -21.11
CA HIS A 492 32.07 13.80 -22.07
C HIS A 492 31.38 13.30 -23.33
N GLY A 493 30.10 12.90 -23.24
CA GLY A 493 29.22 12.58 -24.36
C GLY A 493 28.38 13.76 -24.87
N ALA A 494 28.03 14.70 -23.98
CA ALA A 494 26.98 15.72 -24.21
C ALA A 494 25.75 15.12 -24.93
N THR A 495 25.41 13.88 -24.55
CA THR A 495 24.35 13.10 -25.17
C THR A 495 23.05 13.55 -24.57
N THR A 496 22.09 13.89 -25.43
CA THR A 496 20.73 14.25 -25.01
C THR A 496 19.72 13.36 -25.70
N TRP A 497 18.63 13.06 -25.02
CA TRP A 497 17.47 12.43 -25.61
C TRP A 497 16.23 12.57 -24.71
N ASN A 498 15.06 12.50 -25.33
CA ASN A 498 13.79 12.36 -24.64
C ASN A 498 13.20 11.00 -25.02
N LYS A 499 12.88 10.15 -24.05
CA LYS A 499 12.26 8.83 -24.30
C LYS A 499 11.00 8.65 -23.46
N ALA A 500 9.94 8.18 -24.11
CA ALA A 500 8.67 7.82 -23.49
C ALA A 500 8.38 6.33 -23.72
N TRP A 501 7.95 5.65 -22.66
CA TRP A 501 7.57 4.24 -22.66
C TRP A 501 6.09 4.13 -22.32
N PHE A 502 5.30 3.55 -23.23
CA PHE A 502 3.86 3.36 -23.09
C PHE A 502 3.57 1.88 -22.86
N PHE A 503 3.11 1.52 -21.67
CA PHE A 503 2.91 0.15 -21.22
C PHE A 503 1.45 -0.27 -21.33
N PHE A 504 1.16 -1.31 -22.11
CA PHE A 504 -0.17 -1.89 -22.31
C PHE A 504 -0.18 -3.36 -21.87
N ASP A 505 -1.18 -4.14 -22.28
CA ASP A 505 -1.34 -5.50 -21.77
C ASP A 505 -0.28 -6.53 -22.18
N ASN A 506 0.07 -6.64 -23.46
CA ASN A 506 1.07 -7.61 -23.95
C ASN A 506 2.20 -6.94 -24.74
N GLN A 507 2.27 -5.62 -24.65
CA GLN A 507 3.19 -4.83 -25.44
C GLN A 507 3.51 -3.51 -24.75
N TYR A 508 4.68 -2.97 -25.05
CA TYR A 508 5.01 -1.59 -24.74
C TYR A 508 5.57 -0.89 -25.97
N VAL A 509 5.40 0.42 -26.03
CA VAL A 509 5.85 1.27 -27.13
C VAL A 509 6.93 2.19 -26.63
N VAL A 510 7.99 2.37 -27.40
CA VAL A 510 9.03 3.34 -27.10
C VAL A 510 9.07 4.40 -28.18
N LEU A 511 8.89 5.65 -27.77
CA LEU A 511 9.08 6.83 -28.62
C LEU A 511 10.28 7.61 -28.09
N GLY A 512 11.22 7.93 -28.98
CA GLY A 512 12.38 8.76 -28.68
C GLY A 512 12.50 9.93 -29.65
N ASN A 513 12.94 11.08 -29.15
CA ASN A 513 13.22 12.29 -29.91
C ASN A 513 14.36 13.07 -29.24
N ASN A 514 14.84 14.16 -29.86
CA ASN A 514 16.00 14.93 -29.38
C ASN A 514 17.27 14.09 -29.16
N ILE A 515 17.37 12.93 -29.83
CA ILE A 515 18.51 12.02 -29.71
C ILE A 515 19.68 12.63 -30.47
N SER A 516 20.72 13.05 -29.75
CA SER A 516 21.94 13.63 -30.33
C SER A 516 23.14 13.49 -29.40
N THR A 517 24.35 13.61 -29.95
CA THR A 517 25.60 13.68 -29.20
C THR A 517 26.53 14.69 -29.87
N GLN A 518 27.38 15.37 -29.09
CA GLN A 518 28.40 16.27 -29.64
C GLN A 518 29.74 15.56 -29.89
N THR A 519 29.83 14.25 -29.60
CA THR A 519 31.05 13.47 -29.79
C THR A 519 31.17 12.88 -31.19
N ALA A 520 32.38 12.41 -31.52
CA ALA A 520 32.61 11.56 -32.68
C ALA A 520 32.24 10.08 -32.43
N SER A 521 31.88 9.71 -31.20
CA SER A 521 31.52 8.34 -30.84
C SER A 521 30.21 7.93 -31.50
N PRO A 522 30.03 6.65 -31.86
CA PRO A 522 28.77 6.16 -32.42
C PRO A 522 27.59 6.33 -31.45
N LEU A 523 26.46 6.86 -31.93
CA LEU A 523 25.25 7.02 -31.13
C LEU A 523 24.29 5.86 -31.33
N TYR A 524 23.96 5.14 -30.24
CA TYR A 524 23.11 3.95 -30.28
C TYR A 524 21.88 4.07 -29.39
N SER A 525 20.76 3.49 -29.82
CA SER A 525 19.68 3.06 -28.92
C SER A 525 19.67 1.55 -28.85
N VAL A 526 19.83 1.01 -27.65
CA VAL A 526 19.92 -0.44 -27.43
C VAL A 526 18.51 -1.00 -27.28
N LEU A 527 18.22 -2.09 -28.00
CA LEU A 527 16.95 -2.80 -27.84
C LEU A 527 17.08 -3.83 -26.71
N ASP A 528 18.12 -4.66 -26.76
CA ASP A 528 18.33 -5.71 -25.75
C ASP A 528 19.80 -6.18 -25.70
N GLN A 529 20.18 -6.69 -24.54
CA GLN A 529 21.37 -7.51 -24.31
C GLN A 529 21.10 -8.51 -23.18
N ARG A 530 20.85 -9.77 -23.55
CA ARG A 530 20.44 -10.86 -22.66
C ARG A 530 21.13 -12.17 -23.00
N LYS A 531 20.93 -13.20 -22.18
CA LYS A 531 21.35 -14.56 -22.55
C LYS A 531 20.66 -14.96 -23.85
N LEU A 532 21.44 -15.48 -24.77
CA LEU A 532 20.92 -16.05 -25.99
C LEU A 532 20.17 -17.35 -25.66
N ASN A 533 18.88 -17.38 -25.98
CA ASN A 533 18.05 -18.57 -25.94
C ASN A 533 17.32 -18.77 -27.27
N GLY A 534 17.57 -19.89 -27.96
CA GLY A 534 16.97 -20.18 -29.27
C GLY A 534 17.49 -19.30 -30.42
N ASN A 535 16.76 -19.32 -31.53
CA ASN A 535 17.12 -18.61 -32.76
C ASN A 535 16.72 -17.14 -32.71
N VAL A 536 17.42 -16.32 -33.50
CA VAL A 536 17.13 -14.91 -33.72
C VAL A 536 16.56 -14.72 -35.12
N TYR A 537 15.45 -14.01 -35.24
CA TYR A 537 14.77 -13.80 -36.52
C TYR A 537 14.65 -12.31 -36.83
N THR A 538 14.83 -11.94 -38.08
CA THR A 538 14.56 -10.58 -38.56
C THR A 538 13.76 -10.63 -39.85
N SER A 539 13.06 -9.55 -40.18
CA SER A 539 12.36 -9.42 -41.47
C SER A 539 13.25 -9.59 -42.71
N ALA A 540 14.57 -9.39 -42.57
CA ALA A 540 15.55 -9.51 -43.65
C ALA A 540 16.28 -10.87 -43.67
N ASN A 541 16.21 -11.62 -42.56
CA ASN A 541 16.82 -12.94 -42.44
C ASN A 541 16.03 -13.78 -41.43
N THR A 542 15.37 -14.82 -41.94
CA THR A 542 14.50 -15.72 -41.17
C THR A 542 15.19 -17.01 -40.72
N ASP A 543 16.51 -17.16 -40.90
CA ASP A 543 17.25 -18.38 -40.59
C ASP A 543 18.62 -18.09 -39.92
N MET A 544 18.70 -17.10 -39.02
CA MET A 544 19.96 -16.86 -38.29
C MET A 544 20.22 -17.98 -37.26
N PRO A 545 21.38 -18.68 -37.30
CA PRO A 545 21.74 -19.70 -36.32
C PRO A 545 21.85 -19.15 -34.90
N THR A 546 21.73 -20.04 -33.91
CA THR A 546 21.82 -19.70 -32.48
C THR A 546 23.10 -18.94 -32.12
N THR A 547 24.28 -19.32 -32.61
CA THR A 547 25.52 -18.56 -32.39
C THR A 547 26.31 -18.40 -33.69
N THR A 548 26.61 -17.15 -34.05
CA THR A 548 27.38 -16.82 -35.27
C THR A 548 28.71 -16.15 -34.96
N ASN A 549 28.95 -15.71 -33.71
CA ASN A 549 30.11 -14.92 -33.27
C ASN A 549 30.42 -13.73 -34.19
N THR A 550 29.41 -13.22 -34.89
CA THR A 550 29.51 -12.14 -35.86
C THR A 550 28.34 -11.19 -35.68
N THR A 551 28.63 -9.90 -35.73
CA THR A 551 27.58 -8.87 -35.76
C THR A 551 27.10 -8.70 -37.19
N THR A 552 25.79 -8.79 -37.40
CA THR A 552 25.15 -8.56 -38.70
C THR A 552 24.37 -7.25 -38.66
N ASN A 553 24.56 -6.42 -39.69
CA ASN A 553 23.87 -5.14 -39.83
C ASN A 553 22.76 -5.25 -40.88
N TYR A 554 21.57 -4.78 -40.53
CA TYR A 554 20.39 -4.75 -41.39
C TYR A 554 19.97 -3.32 -41.63
N THR A 555 19.76 -2.96 -42.89
CA THR A 555 19.21 -1.66 -43.27
C THR A 555 17.70 -1.76 -43.38
N ASN A 556 16.99 -0.94 -42.60
CA ASN A 556 15.54 -0.84 -42.59
C ASN A 556 14.79 -2.19 -42.40
N PRO A 557 15.13 -3.02 -41.40
CA PRO A 557 14.29 -4.17 -41.08
C PRO A 557 12.94 -3.69 -40.55
N ALA A 558 11.87 -4.41 -40.85
CA ALA A 558 10.53 -4.15 -40.34
C ALA A 558 10.33 -4.65 -38.90
N TRP A 559 11.02 -5.74 -38.53
CA TRP A 559 10.93 -6.35 -37.20
C TRP A 559 12.14 -7.24 -36.88
N LEU A 560 12.31 -7.49 -35.59
CA LEU A 560 13.28 -8.41 -34.95
C LEU A 560 12.52 -9.28 -33.93
N TRP A 561 12.91 -10.54 -33.76
CA TRP A 561 12.36 -11.41 -32.73
C TRP A 561 13.45 -12.31 -32.14
N HIS A 562 13.44 -12.48 -30.82
CA HIS A 562 14.30 -13.41 -30.10
C HIS A 562 13.61 -13.81 -28.79
N ASP A 563 13.65 -15.08 -28.40
CA ASP A 563 13.24 -15.56 -27.06
C ASP A 563 11.86 -15.05 -26.59
N ASN A 564 10.83 -15.21 -27.44
CA ASN A 564 9.46 -14.72 -27.21
C ASN A 564 9.30 -13.21 -27.02
N LEU A 565 10.32 -12.44 -27.42
CA LEU A 565 10.33 -10.98 -27.43
C LEU A 565 10.48 -10.48 -28.86
N GLY A 566 9.51 -9.70 -29.32
CA GLY A 566 9.45 -9.18 -30.68
C GLY A 566 9.46 -7.66 -30.74
N TYR A 567 10.28 -7.08 -31.60
CA TYR A 567 10.37 -5.65 -31.85
C TYR A 567 9.82 -5.34 -33.25
N VAL A 568 8.84 -4.44 -33.35
CA VAL A 568 8.25 -3.96 -34.60
C VAL A 568 8.58 -2.48 -34.77
N PHE A 569 9.22 -2.12 -35.86
CA PHE A 569 9.66 -0.75 -36.12
C PHE A 569 8.55 0.06 -36.82
N LEU A 570 8.27 1.26 -36.32
CA LEU A 570 7.16 2.12 -36.73
C LEU A 570 7.66 3.28 -37.61
N ASP A 571 8.09 2.93 -38.83
CA ASP A 571 8.14 3.73 -40.07
C ASP A 571 8.43 5.26 -40.05
N GLN A 572 9.32 5.79 -39.19
CA GLN A 572 9.85 7.16 -39.40
C GLN A 572 11.38 7.29 -39.53
N SER A 573 12.17 6.26 -39.20
CA SER A 573 13.64 6.40 -39.08
C SER A 573 14.48 5.38 -39.87
N ALA A 574 13.87 4.52 -40.70
CA ALA A 574 14.57 3.50 -41.50
C ALA A 574 15.79 2.89 -40.77
N PRO A 575 15.57 2.18 -39.66
CA PRO A 575 16.62 1.94 -38.68
C PRO A 575 17.77 1.14 -39.26
N THR A 576 19.00 1.49 -38.88
CA THR A 576 20.16 0.61 -39.08
C THR A 576 20.27 -0.27 -37.82
N LEU A 577 19.83 -1.52 -37.94
CA LEU A 577 19.78 -2.48 -36.85
C LEU A 577 21.03 -3.37 -36.88
N SER A 578 21.77 -3.43 -35.78
CA SER A 578 22.83 -4.39 -35.56
C SER A 578 22.34 -5.52 -34.66
N VAL A 579 22.68 -6.75 -35.01
CA VAL A 579 22.32 -7.96 -34.26
C VAL A 579 23.55 -8.83 -34.07
N SER A 580 23.84 -9.24 -32.83
CA SER A 580 25.04 -9.99 -32.49
C SER A 580 24.73 -11.13 -31.51
N PRO A 581 24.46 -12.35 -32.01
CA PRO A 581 24.41 -13.57 -31.20
C PRO A 581 25.83 -14.18 -31.10
N SER A 582 26.51 -13.92 -29.99
CA SER A 582 27.91 -14.28 -29.81
C SER A 582 28.21 -14.86 -28.43
N GLN A 583 29.16 -15.79 -28.37
CA GLN A 583 29.75 -16.23 -27.11
C GLN A 583 30.70 -15.14 -26.58
N GLN A 584 30.51 -14.77 -25.31
CA GLN A 584 31.30 -13.75 -24.63
C GLN A 584 31.87 -14.35 -23.34
N SER A 585 33.14 -14.05 -23.06
CA SER A 585 33.80 -14.39 -21.80
C SER A 585 34.15 -13.12 -21.05
N GLY A 586 33.94 -13.13 -19.74
CA GLY A 586 34.16 -11.98 -18.88
C GLY A 586 34.66 -12.42 -17.51
N ASN A 587 35.55 -11.62 -16.94
CA ASN A 587 36.01 -11.83 -15.56
C ASN A 587 35.22 -10.89 -14.63
N TRP A 588 34.73 -11.42 -13.51
CA TRP A 588 34.08 -10.61 -12.48
C TRP A 588 34.97 -9.48 -11.98
N SER A 589 36.31 -9.63 -12.04
CA SER A 589 37.26 -8.62 -11.57
C SER A 589 37.25 -7.35 -12.42
N SER A 590 36.61 -7.40 -13.59
CA SER A 590 36.39 -6.22 -14.43
C SER A 590 35.27 -5.31 -13.93
N ILE A 591 34.43 -5.80 -13.01
CA ILE A 591 33.28 -5.09 -12.45
C ILE A 591 33.19 -5.17 -10.92
N ALA A 592 33.94 -6.06 -10.29
CA ALA A 592 33.91 -6.38 -8.86
C ALA A 592 35.27 -6.89 -8.37
N ILE A 593 35.30 -7.45 -7.15
CA ILE A 593 36.52 -8.00 -6.53
C ILE A 593 36.72 -9.52 -6.77
N ASP A 594 35.71 -10.23 -7.27
CA ASP A 594 35.81 -11.67 -7.58
C ASP A 594 36.65 -11.86 -8.86
N THR A 595 37.50 -12.88 -8.90
CA THR A 595 38.39 -13.18 -10.04
C THR A 595 37.85 -14.28 -10.96
N ASN A 596 36.66 -14.83 -10.69
CA ASN A 596 36.04 -15.88 -11.49
C ASN A 596 35.76 -15.42 -12.93
N VAL A 597 35.95 -16.32 -13.89
CA VAL A 597 35.64 -16.11 -15.31
C VAL A 597 34.35 -16.82 -15.67
N VAL A 598 33.45 -16.13 -16.36
CA VAL A 598 32.18 -16.65 -16.86
C VAL A 598 32.19 -16.56 -18.38
N THR A 599 31.70 -17.61 -19.04
CA THR A 599 31.45 -17.63 -20.49
C THR A 599 29.97 -17.83 -20.72
N THR A 600 29.35 -16.98 -21.53
CA THR A 600 27.90 -16.99 -21.79
C THR A 600 27.63 -16.67 -23.25
N ASN A 601 26.64 -17.32 -23.86
CA ASN A 601 26.14 -16.91 -25.16
C ASN A 601 25.19 -15.73 -24.96
N VAL A 602 25.50 -14.60 -25.58
CA VAL A 602 24.80 -13.34 -25.39
C VAL A 602 24.15 -12.92 -26.71
N PHE A 603 22.88 -12.55 -26.66
CA PHE A 603 22.19 -11.85 -27.72
C PHE A 603 22.26 -10.35 -27.46
N LYS A 604 22.68 -9.57 -28.45
CA LYS A 604 22.70 -8.09 -28.41
C LYS A 604 22.04 -7.53 -29.65
N SER A 605 21.27 -6.46 -29.49
CA SER A 605 20.75 -5.69 -30.62
C SER A 605 20.60 -4.22 -30.32
N TRP A 606 20.96 -3.38 -31.29
CA TRP A 606 20.92 -1.92 -31.17
C TRP A 606 20.66 -1.25 -32.51
N ILE A 607 20.11 -0.04 -32.44
CA ILE A 607 19.86 0.85 -33.57
C ILE A 607 20.94 1.92 -33.60
N THR A 608 21.51 2.14 -34.78
CA THR A 608 22.48 3.22 -35.03
C THR A 608 21.79 4.50 -35.46
N HIS A 609 22.18 5.61 -34.84
CA HIS A 609 21.70 6.97 -35.14
C HIS A 609 22.81 7.81 -35.79
N SER A 610 22.41 8.91 -36.42
CA SER A 610 23.37 9.96 -36.78
C SER A 610 23.81 10.73 -35.54
N ASN A 611 25.02 11.30 -35.52
CA ASN A 611 25.44 12.14 -34.39
C ASN A 611 24.76 13.53 -34.42
N SER A 612 24.12 13.92 -35.52
CA SER A 612 23.41 15.19 -35.65
C SER A 612 22.09 15.25 -34.87
N SER A 613 21.59 16.46 -34.62
CA SER A 613 20.26 16.66 -34.03
C SER A 613 19.13 16.17 -34.95
N GLY A 614 18.03 15.71 -34.37
CA GLY A 614 16.80 15.37 -35.10
C GLY A 614 16.56 13.88 -35.32
N ASN A 615 17.37 12.99 -34.74
CA ASN A 615 17.05 11.57 -34.74
C ASN A 615 15.79 11.28 -33.92
N SER A 616 15.00 10.32 -34.39
CA SER A 616 13.81 9.81 -33.72
C SER A 616 13.82 8.29 -33.66
N LEU A 617 13.15 7.76 -32.64
CA LEU A 617 13.02 6.34 -32.37
C LEU A 617 11.55 6.01 -32.18
N ALA A 618 11.07 4.94 -32.84
CA ALA A 618 9.71 4.46 -32.66
C ALA A 618 9.64 2.94 -32.89
N TYR A 619 9.34 2.18 -31.84
CA TYR A 619 9.11 0.74 -31.95
C TYR A 619 8.08 0.25 -30.95
N ILE A 620 7.42 -0.86 -31.29
CA ILE A 620 6.58 -1.67 -30.42
C ILE A 620 7.38 -2.89 -29.99
N SER A 621 7.42 -3.17 -28.70
CA SER A 621 7.90 -4.45 -28.18
C SER A 621 6.69 -5.30 -27.79
N ALA A 622 6.50 -6.43 -28.48
CA ALA A 622 5.53 -7.46 -28.16
C ALA A 622 6.19 -8.52 -27.27
N VAL A 623 5.59 -8.82 -26.12
CA VAL A 623 6.19 -9.62 -25.06
C VAL A 623 5.41 -10.92 -24.87
N ASP A 624 6.10 -12.00 -24.51
CA ASP A 624 5.52 -13.34 -24.34
C ASP A 624 4.78 -13.83 -25.59
N VAL A 625 5.40 -13.65 -26.76
CA VAL A 625 4.82 -14.03 -28.04
C VAL A 625 5.77 -14.95 -28.82
N ASN A 626 5.35 -16.19 -29.09
CA ASN A 626 6.14 -17.09 -29.92
C ASN A 626 6.26 -16.57 -31.36
N TYR A 627 7.32 -16.98 -32.07
CA TYR A 627 7.65 -16.48 -33.40
C TYR A 627 6.50 -16.61 -34.42
N SER A 628 5.83 -17.76 -34.46
CA SER A 628 4.75 -18.02 -35.42
C SER A 628 3.53 -17.12 -35.20
N THR A 629 3.23 -16.79 -33.94
CA THR A 629 2.18 -15.85 -33.56
C THR A 629 2.64 -14.41 -33.83
N PHE A 630 3.88 -14.08 -33.48
CA PHE A 630 4.47 -12.76 -33.68
C PHE A 630 4.39 -12.33 -35.15
N GLN A 631 4.83 -13.18 -36.07
CA GLN A 631 4.78 -12.87 -37.52
C GLN A 631 3.37 -12.52 -38.01
N LYS A 632 2.34 -13.21 -37.50
CA LYS A 632 0.93 -12.92 -37.83
C LYS A 632 0.45 -11.63 -37.17
N GLN A 633 0.99 -11.30 -36.00
CA GLN A 633 0.63 -10.10 -35.25
C GLN A 633 1.32 -8.83 -35.75
N VAL A 634 2.48 -8.88 -36.41
CA VAL A 634 3.19 -7.67 -36.91
C VAL A 634 2.27 -6.65 -37.61
N PRO A 635 1.47 -7.01 -38.64
CA PRO A 635 0.57 -6.04 -39.28
C PRO A 635 -0.55 -5.57 -38.36
N LEU A 636 -1.02 -6.43 -37.45
CA LEU A 636 -2.08 -6.11 -36.48
C LEU A 636 -1.58 -5.14 -35.40
N LEU A 637 -0.33 -5.28 -34.94
CA LEU A 637 0.29 -4.40 -33.94
C LEU A 637 0.42 -2.97 -34.47
N LYS A 638 0.83 -2.81 -35.74
CA LYS A 638 0.87 -1.49 -36.41
C LYS A 638 -0.53 -0.85 -36.55
N ALA A 639 -1.57 -1.66 -36.68
CA ALA A 639 -2.95 -1.17 -36.72
C ALA A 639 -3.51 -0.89 -35.31
N LEU A 640 -3.11 -1.67 -34.31
CA LEU A 640 -3.54 -1.58 -32.91
C LEU A 640 -3.00 -0.32 -32.23
N ILE A 641 -1.74 0.03 -32.50
CA ILE A 641 -1.01 1.12 -31.88
C ILE A 641 -0.68 2.16 -32.95
N GLN A 642 -1.20 3.36 -32.77
CA GLN A 642 -0.99 4.47 -33.70
C GLN A 642 -0.15 5.56 -33.02
N VAL A 643 1.01 5.88 -33.61
CA VAL A 643 1.82 7.01 -33.16
C VAL A 643 1.16 8.28 -33.66
N VAL A 644 0.67 9.09 -32.72
CA VAL A 644 -0.03 10.34 -33.02
C VAL A 644 0.98 11.47 -33.21
N SER A 645 2.04 11.49 -32.40
CA SER A 645 3.12 12.47 -32.49
C SER A 645 4.38 11.93 -31.83
N ASN A 646 5.55 12.31 -32.35
CA ASN A 646 6.83 12.10 -31.68
C ASN A 646 7.78 13.25 -32.02
N THR A 647 7.70 14.32 -31.24
CA THR A 647 8.42 15.58 -31.48
C THR A 647 9.11 16.04 -30.19
N PRO A 648 10.06 17.00 -30.27
CA PRO A 648 10.65 17.62 -29.08
C PRO A 648 9.64 18.28 -28.14
N GLN A 649 8.43 18.61 -28.62
CA GLN A 649 7.36 19.22 -27.82
C GLN A 649 6.50 18.17 -27.10
N LEU A 650 6.16 17.07 -27.78
CA LEU A 650 5.35 16.00 -27.21
C LEU A 650 5.50 14.66 -27.96
N SER A 651 5.28 13.57 -27.22
CA SER A 651 5.20 12.19 -27.73
C SER A 651 3.85 11.58 -27.35
N ALA A 652 3.14 10.99 -28.31
CA ALA A 652 1.77 10.52 -28.10
C ALA A 652 1.45 9.25 -28.88
N VAL A 653 0.74 8.33 -28.22
CA VAL A 653 0.28 7.05 -28.77
C VAL A 653 -1.22 6.90 -28.52
N PHE A 654 -1.94 6.40 -29.51
CA PHE A 654 -3.31 5.93 -29.34
C PHE A 654 -3.34 4.40 -29.46
N HIS A 655 -4.00 3.76 -28.49
CA HIS A 655 -4.18 2.32 -28.48
C HIS A 655 -5.64 1.95 -28.76
N ASN A 656 -5.90 1.29 -29.89
CA ASN A 656 -7.25 1.08 -30.41
C ASN A 656 -8.15 0.16 -29.56
N THR A 657 -7.59 -0.85 -28.89
CA THR A 657 -8.39 -1.78 -28.05
C THR A 657 -8.61 -1.26 -26.63
N GLU A 658 -7.55 -0.81 -25.95
CA GLU A 658 -7.65 -0.12 -24.66
C GLU A 658 -8.39 1.23 -24.72
N LEU A 659 -8.57 1.77 -25.92
CA LEU A 659 -9.21 3.06 -26.18
C LEU A 659 -8.60 4.19 -25.35
N THR A 660 -7.26 4.18 -25.25
CA THR A 660 -6.50 5.18 -24.51
C THR A 660 -5.62 6.01 -25.43
N LEU A 661 -5.63 7.32 -25.20
CA LEU A 661 -4.66 8.26 -25.73
C LEU A 661 -3.68 8.62 -24.63
N ASP A 662 -2.44 8.19 -24.82
CA ASP A 662 -1.37 8.39 -23.88
C ASP A 662 -0.42 9.43 -24.44
N THR A 663 -0.18 10.51 -23.70
CA THR A 663 0.59 11.67 -24.17
C THR A 663 1.59 12.13 -23.12
N VAL A 664 2.83 12.30 -23.54
CA VAL A 664 3.91 12.95 -22.80
C VAL A 664 4.12 14.33 -23.41
N PHE A 665 3.79 15.36 -22.64
CA PHE A 665 4.08 16.75 -22.97
C PHE A 665 5.42 17.13 -22.35
N TRP A 666 6.48 17.10 -23.18
CA TRP A 666 7.82 17.56 -22.80
C TRP A 666 7.82 19.06 -22.45
N GLN A 667 6.93 19.81 -23.07
CA GLN A 667 6.68 21.22 -22.81
C GLN A 667 5.16 21.49 -22.83
N ALA A 668 4.73 22.61 -22.26
CA ALA A 668 3.36 23.10 -22.44
C ALA A 668 3.01 23.17 -23.94
N GLY A 669 1.81 22.72 -24.31
CA GLY A 669 1.47 22.64 -25.72
C GLY A 669 0.13 21.99 -26.00
N THR A 670 -0.14 21.78 -27.29
CA THR A 670 -1.40 21.23 -27.80
C THR A 670 -1.13 20.09 -28.77
N LEU A 671 -1.72 18.93 -28.49
CA LEU A 671 -1.85 17.82 -29.41
C LEU A 671 -3.16 17.96 -30.21
N SER A 672 -3.05 18.03 -31.53
CA SER A 672 -4.20 17.88 -32.43
C SER A 672 -4.40 16.41 -32.76
N ILE A 673 -5.56 15.84 -32.43
CA ILE A 673 -5.82 14.42 -32.69
C ILE A 673 -6.34 14.25 -34.13
N PRO A 674 -5.76 13.33 -34.91
CA PRO A 674 -6.26 13.02 -36.24
C PRO A 674 -7.75 12.66 -36.25
N GLN A 675 -8.49 13.08 -37.28
CA GLN A 675 -9.94 12.82 -37.35
C GLN A 675 -10.30 11.33 -37.22
N HIS A 676 -9.46 10.44 -37.76
CA HIS A 676 -9.65 8.99 -37.69
C HIS A 676 -9.41 8.38 -36.29
N LEU A 677 -8.87 9.16 -35.36
CA LEU A 677 -8.68 8.78 -33.95
C LEU A 677 -9.63 9.55 -33.03
N SER A 678 -10.43 10.47 -33.57
CA SER A 678 -11.37 11.26 -32.79
C SER A 678 -12.62 10.46 -32.43
N LEU A 679 -13.33 10.90 -31.37
CA LEU A 679 -14.62 10.33 -30.94
C LEU A 679 -15.66 10.22 -32.08
N SER A 680 -15.50 10.94 -33.20
CA SER A 680 -16.35 10.82 -34.39
C SER A 680 -16.45 9.38 -34.92
N ASN A 681 -15.36 8.61 -34.84
CA ASN A 681 -15.35 7.24 -35.34
C ASN A 681 -16.14 6.27 -34.46
N TYR A 682 -16.32 6.62 -33.18
CA TYR A 682 -17.08 5.83 -32.23
C TYR A 682 -18.51 6.37 -32.01
N LEU A 683 -18.78 7.64 -32.35
CA LEU A 683 -20.05 8.34 -32.09
C LEU A 683 -20.77 8.87 -33.35
N GLY A 684 -20.24 8.69 -34.57
CA GLY A 684 -20.88 9.08 -35.83
C GLY A 684 -20.59 10.52 -36.29
N SER A 685 -21.38 11.00 -37.28
CA SER A 685 -21.16 12.21 -38.10
C SER A 685 -21.19 13.58 -37.38
N HIS A 686 -21.24 13.60 -36.05
CA HIS A 686 -21.33 14.82 -35.23
C HIS A 686 -20.03 15.23 -34.51
N GLY A 687 -18.94 14.46 -34.63
CA GLY A 687 -17.66 14.76 -33.98
C GLY A 687 -16.74 15.65 -34.82
N SER A 688 -16.57 16.91 -34.43
CA SER A 688 -15.51 17.80 -34.94
C SER A 688 -14.21 17.66 -34.13
N LEU A 689 -13.09 18.17 -34.69
CA LEU A 689 -11.69 18.04 -34.24
C LEU A 689 -11.50 17.93 -32.71
N PHE A 690 -10.85 16.83 -32.28
CA PHE A 690 -10.44 16.60 -30.91
C PHE A 690 -9.02 17.14 -30.68
N SER A 691 -8.79 17.98 -29.67
CA SER A 691 -7.44 18.42 -29.27
C SER A 691 -7.24 18.31 -27.76
N LEU A 692 -6.03 17.94 -27.34
CA LEU A 692 -5.62 17.90 -25.93
C LEU A 692 -4.51 18.93 -25.72
N SER A 693 -4.70 19.88 -24.81
CA SER A 693 -3.66 20.87 -24.46
C SER A 693 -3.35 20.83 -22.98
N VAL A 694 -2.12 21.17 -22.60
CA VAL A 694 -1.70 21.36 -21.20
C VAL A 694 -0.94 22.68 -21.05
N ASN A 695 -1.08 23.33 -19.89
CA ASN A 695 -0.40 24.60 -19.59
C ASN A 695 1.05 24.45 -19.14
N ALA A 696 1.50 23.23 -18.87
CA ALA A 696 2.82 22.92 -18.34
C ALA A 696 3.24 21.50 -18.74
N PRO A 697 4.54 21.14 -18.63
CA PRO A 697 5.00 19.77 -18.87
C PRO A 697 4.22 18.77 -18.02
N ALA A 698 3.76 17.67 -18.61
CA ALA A 698 2.88 16.71 -17.95
C ALA A 698 2.88 15.36 -18.68
N ILE A 699 2.48 14.30 -17.98
CA ILE A 699 2.08 13.04 -18.61
C ILE A 699 0.57 12.90 -18.42
N VAL A 700 -0.15 12.67 -19.51
CA VAL A 700 -1.62 12.59 -19.53
C VAL A 700 -2.05 11.30 -20.23
N MET A 701 -2.87 10.51 -19.55
CA MET A 701 -3.55 9.34 -20.09
C MET A 701 -5.05 9.64 -20.15
N VAL A 702 -5.63 9.56 -21.35
CA VAL A 702 -7.05 9.81 -21.60
C VAL A 702 -7.70 8.52 -22.09
N LYS A 703 -8.48 7.87 -21.23
CA LYS A 703 -9.16 6.60 -21.51
C LYS A 703 -10.62 6.83 -21.84
N LEU A 704 -11.07 6.29 -22.97
CA LEU A 704 -12.45 6.42 -23.45
C LEU A 704 -13.27 5.21 -23.01
N ASP A 705 -14.25 5.42 -22.13
CA ASP A 705 -15.24 4.42 -21.77
C ASP A 705 -16.50 4.61 -22.62
N ILE A 706 -16.54 3.88 -23.74
CA ILE A 706 -17.65 3.95 -24.70
C ILE A 706 -18.96 3.42 -24.08
N HIS A 707 -18.88 2.40 -23.22
CA HIS A 707 -20.05 1.76 -22.62
C HIS A 707 -20.77 2.72 -21.67
N ASN A 708 -20.02 3.44 -20.84
CA ASN A 708 -20.57 4.40 -19.89
C ASN A 708 -20.63 5.83 -20.44
N ARG A 709 -20.14 6.06 -21.67
CA ARG A 709 -20.00 7.38 -22.30
C ARG A 709 -19.20 8.35 -21.44
N GLN A 710 -18.08 7.87 -20.88
CA GLN A 710 -17.20 8.65 -20.01
C GLN A 710 -15.80 8.77 -20.60
N VAL A 711 -15.08 9.81 -20.17
CA VAL A 711 -13.66 10.00 -20.45
C VAL A 711 -12.93 10.11 -19.12
N ASN A 712 -12.05 9.15 -18.86
CA ASN A 712 -11.22 9.12 -17.68
C ASN A 712 -9.87 9.77 -18.00
N VAL A 713 -9.43 10.69 -17.16
CA VAL A 713 -8.15 11.40 -17.35
C VAL A 713 -7.29 11.13 -16.13
N HIS A 714 -6.11 10.57 -16.37
CA HIS A 714 -5.05 10.42 -15.38
C HIS A 714 -3.93 11.38 -15.77
N VAL A 715 -3.40 12.11 -14.80
CA VAL A 715 -2.34 13.09 -15.02
C VAL A 715 -1.30 12.99 -13.91
N SER A 716 -0.04 13.13 -14.27
CA SER A 716 1.05 13.32 -13.32
C SER A 716 1.98 14.44 -13.78
N ASP A 717 2.68 15.04 -12.82
CA ASP A 717 3.79 15.95 -13.04
C ASP A 717 5.11 15.23 -12.76
N PRO A 718 5.86 14.82 -13.81
CA PRO A 718 7.16 14.19 -13.65
C PRO A 718 8.21 15.08 -12.99
N THR A 719 8.03 16.40 -13.02
CA THR A 719 8.98 17.33 -12.40
C THR A 719 8.85 17.34 -10.88
N GLN A 720 7.67 16.98 -10.34
CA GLN A 720 7.29 17.08 -8.92
C GLN A 720 7.38 18.52 -8.38
N THR A 721 7.16 19.52 -9.23
CA THR A 721 7.29 20.94 -8.86
C THR A 721 5.98 21.71 -8.96
N GLN A 722 4.98 21.17 -9.65
CA GLN A 722 3.75 21.88 -9.95
C GLN A 722 2.68 21.64 -8.87
N GLY A 723 2.01 22.72 -8.46
CA GLY A 723 0.83 22.62 -7.58
C GLY A 723 -0.45 22.25 -8.33
N ASP A 724 -0.62 22.77 -9.55
CA ASP A 724 -1.80 22.53 -10.39
C ASP A 724 -1.39 22.35 -11.87
N ILE A 725 -2.05 21.44 -12.58
CA ILE A 725 -2.00 21.30 -14.06
C ILE A 725 -3.37 21.62 -14.65
N THR A 726 -3.40 22.48 -15.66
CA THR A 726 -4.59 22.76 -16.45
C THR A 726 -4.49 22.08 -17.81
N LEU A 727 -5.46 21.21 -18.10
CA LEU A 727 -5.60 20.51 -19.38
C LEU A 727 -6.90 20.92 -20.09
N THR A 728 -6.86 21.11 -21.40
CA THR A 728 -8.03 21.50 -22.20
C THR A 728 -8.28 20.49 -23.31
N LEU A 729 -9.50 19.92 -23.29
CA LEU A 729 -10.00 18.97 -24.27
C LEU A 729 -11.01 19.68 -25.19
N SER A 730 -10.71 19.79 -26.47
CA SER A 730 -11.66 20.34 -27.46
C SER A 730 -12.54 19.22 -28.01
N ASN A 731 -13.83 19.19 -27.69
CA ASN A 731 -14.83 18.39 -28.41
C ASN A 731 -16.24 18.93 -28.10
N ALA A 732 -17.10 19.04 -29.13
CA ALA A 732 -18.48 19.54 -28.97
C ALA A 732 -19.38 18.65 -28.09
N LEU A 733 -19.05 17.36 -27.94
CA LEU A 733 -19.83 16.39 -27.17
C LEU A 733 -19.34 16.24 -25.73
N LEU A 734 -18.12 16.68 -25.41
CA LEU A 734 -17.61 16.63 -24.05
C LEU A 734 -18.32 17.64 -23.17
N LYS A 735 -18.69 17.19 -21.98
CA LYS A 735 -19.30 18.03 -20.95
C LYS A 735 -18.55 17.85 -19.66
N CYS A 736 -18.47 18.92 -18.88
CA CYS A 736 -18.03 18.80 -17.50
C CYS A 736 -18.92 17.81 -16.74
N PRO A 737 -18.34 17.02 -15.82
CA PRO A 737 -19.14 16.16 -14.96
C PRO A 737 -20.13 17.01 -14.17
N LYS A 738 -21.32 16.46 -13.90
CA LYS A 738 -22.39 17.17 -13.16
C LYS A 738 -21.96 17.53 -11.73
N THR A 739 -20.96 16.83 -11.20
CA THR A 739 -20.31 17.07 -9.91
C THR A 739 -18.80 17.08 -10.12
N ALA A 740 -18.13 18.15 -9.70
CA ALA A 740 -16.67 18.23 -9.73
C ALA A 740 -16.09 17.55 -8.47
N SER A 741 -15.11 16.67 -8.65
CA SER A 741 -14.30 16.15 -7.55
C SER A 741 -13.34 17.24 -7.06
N THR A 742 -13.10 17.37 -5.75
CA THR A 742 -12.15 18.38 -5.22
C THR A 742 -10.70 18.08 -5.64
N GLY A 743 -9.95 19.14 -5.97
CA GLY A 743 -8.66 19.02 -6.67
C GLY A 743 -8.82 18.85 -8.18
N PHE A 744 -10.05 18.98 -8.68
CA PHE A 744 -10.38 18.97 -10.09
C PHE A 744 -11.44 20.04 -10.33
N SER A 745 -11.10 21.12 -11.01
CA SER A 745 -12.10 22.07 -11.51
C SER A 745 -12.35 21.81 -12.98
N CYS A 746 -13.60 21.92 -13.43
CA CYS A 746 -13.96 21.74 -14.83
C CYS A 746 -14.72 22.96 -15.31
N GLN A 747 -14.25 23.58 -16.39
CA GLN A 747 -14.90 24.70 -17.05
C GLN A 747 -15.24 24.31 -18.48
N GLN A 748 -16.46 24.59 -18.91
CA GLN A 748 -16.90 24.33 -20.28
C GLN A 748 -17.15 25.64 -21.01
N LYS A 749 -16.52 25.81 -22.18
CA LYS A 749 -16.71 26.97 -23.05
C LYS A 749 -16.86 26.49 -24.49
N GLN A 750 -18.04 26.70 -25.10
CA GLN A 750 -18.38 26.22 -26.44
C GLN A 750 -18.09 24.71 -26.59
N ASN A 751 -17.12 24.34 -27.44
CA ASN A 751 -16.68 22.98 -27.73
C ASN A 751 -15.41 22.60 -26.96
N GLN A 752 -15.12 23.24 -25.83
CA GLN A 752 -13.94 22.96 -25.02
C GLN A 752 -14.30 22.69 -23.57
N VAL A 753 -13.62 21.72 -22.98
CA VAL A 753 -13.66 21.34 -21.57
C VAL A 753 -12.26 21.53 -21.00
N THR A 754 -12.10 22.46 -20.07
CA THR A 754 -10.85 22.75 -19.37
C THR A 754 -10.91 22.13 -17.98
N LEU A 755 -10.01 21.20 -17.68
CA LEU A 755 -9.84 20.58 -16.37
C LEU A 755 -8.61 21.17 -15.69
N THR A 756 -8.72 21.60 -14.43
CA THR A 756 -7.56 21.98 -13.60
C THR A 756 -7.42 20.99 -12.47
N VAL A 757 -6.31 20.26 -12.43
CA VAL A 757 -6.00 19.20 -11.48
C VAL A 757 -4.98 19.70 -10.49
N THR A 758 -5.33 19.71 -9.20
CA THR A 758 -4.39 19.94 -8.10
C THR A 758 -3.61 18.68 -7.84
N LEU A 759 -2.29 18.78 -7.94
CA LEU A 759 -1.37 17.66 -7.85
C LEU A 759 -1.00 17.36 -6.39
N PRO A 760 -0.57 16.13 -6.09
CA PRO A 760 0.01 15.80 -4.79
C PRO A 760 1.29 16.61 -4.51
N THR A 761 1.56 16.89 -3.24
CA THR A 761 2.75 17.63 -2.77
C THR A 761 3.56 16.79 -1.78
N ASP A 762 4.74 17.28 -1.41
CA ASP A 762 5.62 16.66 -0.43
C ASP A 762 6.03 15.23 -0.86
N ASN A 763 6.03 14.26 0.05
CA ASN A 763 6.43 12.88 -0.25
C ASN A 763 5.51 12.18 -1.27
N ASP A 764 4.28 12.67 -1.46
CA ASP A 764 3.32 12.14 -2.42
C ASP A 764 3.47 12.77 -3.81
N ALA A 765 4.33 13.78 -3.98
CA ALA A 765 4.51 14.51 -5.24
C ALA A 765 4.89 13.54 -6.37
N GLY A 766 4.03 13.46 -7.40
CA GLY A 766 4.15 12.50 -8.50
C GLY A 766 3.17 11.31 -8.44
N SER A 767 2.34 11.17 -7.39
CA SER A 767 1.32 10.11 -7.25
C SER A 767 -0.06 10.41 -7.92
N THR A 768 -0.99 9.44 -7.88
CA THR A 768 -2.39 9.51 -8.43
C THR A 768 -3.45 9.56 -7.27
N ILE A 769 -4.59 10.29 -7.37
CA ILE A 769 -5.45 10.74 -6.22
C ILE A 769 -6.86 10.04 -6.03
N PHE A 770 -7.32 9.72 -4.78
CA PHE A 770 -8.77 9.51 -4.35
C PHE A 770 -9.04 9.66 -2.79
N ARG A 771 -10.20 10.20 -2.25
CA ARG A 771 -10.48 10.45 -0.76
C ARG A 771 -11.97 10.48 -0.21
N PRO A 772 -12.32 9.97 1.01
CA PRO A 772 -13.68 9.91 1.62
C PRO A 772 -14.36 11.17 2.23
N SER A 773 -13.64 12.11 2.84
CA SER A 773 -14.09 13.36 3.51
C SER A 773 -14.82 14.32 2.58
N ARG A 774 -14.91 13.95 1.31
CA ARG A 774 -15.55 14.68 0.23
C ARG A 774 -16.89 14.04 -0.16
N TRP A 775 -17.04 12.73 0.07
CA TRP A 775 -18.21 11.97 -0.36
C TRP A 775 -19.40 12.11 0.59
N ILE A 776 -19.20 12.00 1.91
CA ILE A 776 -20.28 12.15 2.91
C ILE A 776 -20.87 13.58 2.91
N PRO A 777 -20.06 14.67 2.95
CA PRO A 777 -20.59 16.04 2.88
C PRO A 777 -21.35 16.37 1.60
N LEU A 778 -20.90 15.83 0.47
CA LEU A 778 -21.56 16.02 -0.83
C LEU A 778 -22.99 15.47 -0.79
N ILE A 779 -23.17 14.29 -0.19
CA ILE A 779 -24.50 13.69 0.00
C ILE A 779 -25.36 14.57 0.93
N MET A 780 -24.83 15.02 2.07
CA MET A 780 -25.58 15.85 3.03
C MET A 780 -26.04 17.19 2.43
N CYS A 781 -25.16 17.89 1.71
CA CYS A 781 -25.48 19.17 1.07
C CYS A 781 -26.48 18.99 -0.08
N SER A 782 -26.28 17.95 -0.90
CA SER A 782 -27.18 17.65 -2.01
C SER A 782 -28.57 17.26 -1.51
N TRP A 783 -28.64 16.45 -0.44
CA TRP A 783 -29.88 16.05 0.20
C TRP A 783 -30.65 17.25 0.74
N GLY A 784 -30.01 18.08 1.59
CA GLY A 784 -30.65 19.29 2.14
C GLY A 784 -31.12 20.26 1.06
N THR A 785 -30.35 20.40 -0.03
CA THR A 785 -30.71 21.26 -1.17
C THR A 785 -31.98 20.77 -1.87
N ILE A 786 -32.08 19.46 -2.18
CA ILE A 786 -33.26 18.92 -2.84
C ILE A 786 -34.48 18.95 -1.92
N VAL A 787 -34.31 18.75 -0.60
CA VAL A 787 -35.39 18.91 0.39
C VAL A 787 -35.92 20.34 0.37
N MET A 788 -35.06 21.37 0.36
CA MET A 788 -35.50 22.77 0.24
C MET A 788 -36.25 23.02 -1.08
N LEU A 789 -35.82 22.42 -2.19
CA LEU A 789 -36.50 22.55 -3.49
C LEU A 789 -37.90 21.92 -3.52
N MET A 790 -38.26 21.03 -2.58
CA MET A 790 -39.63 20.54 -2.46
C MET A 790 -40.62 21.64 -2.06
N SER A 791 -40.16 22.67 -1.36
CA SER A 791 -41.00 23.81 -0.97
C SER A 791 -41.52 24.63 -2.16
N VAL A 792 -40.79 24.62 -3.29
CA VAL A 792 -41.17 25.36 -4.50
C VAL A 792 -41.90 24.49 -5.54
N ALA A 793 -42.14 23.22 -5.24
CA ALA A 793 -42.81 22.31 -6.16
C ALA A 793 -44.32 22.61 -6.22
N THR A 794 -44.81 22.98 -7.40
CA THR A 794 -46.22 23.34 -7.66
C THR A 794 -47.03 22.22 -8.30
N THR A 795 -46.39 21.10 -8.65
CA THR A 795 -47.04 19.96 -9.32
C THR A 795 -46.72 18.64 -8.61
N TYR A 796 -47.65 17.69 -8.68
CA TYR A 796 -47.46 16.33 -8.16
C TYR A 796 -46.22 15.65 -8.78
N ALA A 797 -46.02 15.81 -10.10
CA ALA A 797 -44.85 15.28 -10.79
C ALA A 797 -43.55 15.92 -10.26
N GLY A 798 -43.54 17.24 -10.02
CA GLY A 798 -42.40 17.94 -9.44
C GLY A 798 -42.04 17.43 -8.04
N LEU A 799 -43.03 17.22 -7.18
CA LEU A 799 -42.82 16.61 -5.86
C LEU A 799 -42.29 15.18 -5.97
N LEU A 800 -42.81 14.37 -6.90
CA LEU A 800 -42.38 12.99 -7.10
C LEU A 800 -40.94 12.91 -7.62
N VAL A 801 -40.54 13.78 -8.55
CA VAL A 801 -39.16 13.92 -9.03
C VAL A 801 -38.22 14.32 -7.91
N CYS A 802 -38.59 15.32 -7.10
CA CYS A 802 -37.77 15.73 -5.96
C CYS A 802 -37.59 14.58 -4.96
N ARG A 803 -38.65 13.80 -4.69
CA ARG A 803 -38.56 12.61 -3.80
C ARG A 803 -37.67 11.52 -4.37
N LEU A 804 -37.74 11.23 -5.66
CA LEU A 804 -36.89 10.22 -6.30
C LEU A 804 -35.41 10.63 -6.24
N ILE A 805 -35.10 11.90 -6.56
CA ILE A 805 -33.75 12.44 -6.49
C ILE A 805 -33.23 12.43 -5.05
N THR A 806 -34.07 12.82 -4.08
CA THR A 806 -33.75 12.77 -2.64
C THR A 806 -33.38 11.34 -2.25
N GLY A 807 -34.19 10.35 -2.61
CA GLY A 807 -33.91 8.94 -2.32
C GLY A 807 -32.63 8.42 -2.99
N CYS A 808 -32.35 8.82 -4.24
CA CYS A 808 -31.09 8.47 -4.90
C CYS A 808 -29.88 9.04 -4.15
N ILE A 809 -29.94 10.30 -3.74
CA ILE A 809 -28.85 10.97 -3.01
C ILE A 809 -28.68 10.34 -1.60
N GLU A 810 -29.78 10.17 -0.88
CA GLU A 810 -29.81 9.66 0.49
C GLU A 810 -29.35 8.20 0.61
N SER A 811 -29.55 7.39 -0.45
CA SER A 811 -29.22 5.96 -0.47
C SER A 811 -27.78 5.62 -0.10
N GLY A 812 -26.83 6.52 -0.39
CA GLY A 812 -25.42 6.37 -0.03
C GLY A 812 -25.12 6.76 1.41
N MET A 813 -25.96 7.57 2.07
CA MET A 813 -25.62 8.18 3.35
C MET A 813 -25.57 7.16 4.49
N TYR A 814 -26.65 6.41 4.69
CA TYR A 814 -26.73 5.49 5.82
C TYR A 814 -25.74 4.32 5.68
N PRO A 815 -25.65 3.60 4.53
CA PRO A 815 -24.60 2.61 4.31
C PRO A 815 -23.20 3.23 4.36
N GLY A 816 -23.06 4.45 3.86
CA GLY A 816 -21.81 5.21 3.84
C GLY A 816 -21.27 5.55 5.22
N ILE A 817 -22.14 5.99 6.14
CA ILE A 817 -21.78 6.27 7.53
C ILE A 817 -21.48 4.96 8.25
N LEU A 818 -22.26 3.90 8.05
CA LEU A 818 -22.00 2.60 8.66
C LEU A 818 -20.66 2.00 8.20
N TYR A 819 -20.36 2.13 6.91
CA TYR A 819 -19.09 1.72 6.33
C TYR A 819 -17.95 2.60 6.84
N TYR A 820 -18.14 3.92 6.92
CA TYR A 820 -17.17 4.82 7.53
C TYR A 820 -16.89 4.47 8.99
N LEU A 821 -17.92 4.19 9.79
CA LEU A 821 -17.75 3.77 11.19
C LEU A 821 -16.99 2.46 11.32
N SER A 822 -17.06 1.57 10.33
CA SER A 822 -16.23 0.35 10.32
C SER A 822 -14.74 0.65 10.18
N PHE A 823 -14.36 1.83 9.70
CA PHE A 823 -12.96 2.30 9.69
C PHE A 823 -12.53 2.98 10.99
N TRP A 824 -13.40 3.11 12.00
CA TRP A 824 -13.11 3.81 13.26
C TRP A 824 -13.51 3.02 14.51
N TYR A 825 -14.38 2.00 14.37
CA TYR A 825 -14.85 1.18 15.49
C TYR A 825 -14.87 -0.32 15.18
N THR A 826 -14.54 -1.11 16.20
CA THR A 826 -14.57 -2.56 16.19
C THR A 826 -16.01 -3.09 16.14
N ARG A 827 -16.23 -4.29 15.60
CA ARG A 827 -17.50 -5.05 15.59
C ARG A 827 -18.16 -5.08 16.97
N ARG A 828 -17.36 -5.31 18.02
CA ARG A 828 -17.84 -5.32 19.42
C ARG A 828 -18.33 -3.97 19.94
N GLU A 829 -17.98 -2.87 19.29
CA GLU A 829 -18.40 -1.51 19.66
C GLU A 829 -19.42 -0.92 18.71
N MET A 830 -19.71 -1.61 17.61
CA MET A 830 -20.59 -1.14 16.57
C MET A 830 -22.02 -0.89 17.12
N GLY A 831 -22.48 -1.70 18.08
CA GLY A 831 -23.82 -1.57 18.66
C GLY A 831 -24.10 -0.20 19.26
N LYS A 832 -23.20 0.35 20.08
CA LYS A 832 -23.34 1.70 20.64
C LYS A 832 -23.26 2.80 19.57
N ARG A 833 -22.44 2.64 18.53
CA ARG A 833 -22.25 3.67 17.48
C ARG A 833 -23.43 3.71 16.53
N VAL A 834 -23.89 2.55 16.07
CA VAL A 834 -25.13 2.41 15.29
C VAL A 834 -26.33 2.85 16.15
N GLY A 835 -26.32 2.48 17.43
CA GLY A 835 -27.30 2.95 18.41
C GLY A 835 -27.38 4.47 18.49
N ALA A 836 -26.25 5.18 18.45
CA ALA A 836 -26.22 6.65 18.42
C ALA A 836 -26.85 7.23 17.14
N ILE A 837 -26.67 6.59 15.99
CA ILE A 837 -27.34 6.98 14.74
C ILE A 837 -28.85 6.77 14.86
N VAL A 838 -29.28 5.61 15.38
CA VAL A 838 -30.71 5.31 15.56
C VAL A 838 -31.34 6.21 16.63
N CYS A 839 -30.58 6.61 17.66
CA CYS A 839 -31.00 7.62 18.63
C CYS A 839 -31.31 8.96 17.96
N ALA A 840 -30.58 9.34 16.91
CA ALA A 840 -30.91 10.55 16.15
C ALA A 840 -32.28 10.44 15.47
N VAL A 841 -32.66 9.25 15.00
CA VAL A 841 -34.00 9.00 14.41
C VAL A 841 -35.11 9.15 15.44
N THR A 842 -34.96 8.55 16.64
CA THR A 842 -35.98 8.66 17.71
C THR A 842 -36.02 10.05 18.33
N ALA A 843 -34.87 10.70 18.49
CA ALA A 843 -34.79 12.10 18.92
C ALA A 843 -35.44 13.05 17.90
N ALA A 844 -35.21 12.82 16.60
CA ALA A 844 -35.89 13.56 15.54
C ALA A 844 -37.42 13.35 15.59
N GLY A 845 -37.88 12.14 15.89
CA GLY A 845 -39.32 11.87 16.13
C GLY A 845 -39.89 12.69 17.30
N ALA A 846 -39.16 12.76 18.43
CA ALA A 846 -39.57 13.55 19.59
C ALA A 846 -39.57 15.06 19.33
N VAL A 847 -38.55 15.58 18.65
CA VAL A 847 -38.40 17.02 18.37
C VAL A 847 -39.26 17.47 17.19
N GLY A 848 -39.48 16.60 16.20
CA GLY A 848 -40.23 16.88 14.98
C GLY A 848 -41.68 17.27 15.25
N GLY A 849 -42.38 16.58 16.15
CA GLY A 849 -43.75 16.95 16.54
C GLY A 849 -43.85 18.33 17.19
N LEU A 850 -42.84 18.72 17.97
CA LEU A 850 -42.74 20.04 18.60
C LEU A 850 -42.39 21.14 17.59
N LEU A 851 -41.41 20.89 16.72
CA LEU A 851 -41.04 21.81 15.64
C LEU A 851 -42.20 22.03 14.68
N ALA A 852 -42.90 20.98 14.25
CA ALA A 852 -44.07 21.07 13.39
C ALA A 852 -45.18 21.90 14.03
N THR A 853 -45.41 21.74 15.35
CA THR A 853 -46.39 22.56 16.10
C THR A 853 -46.00 24.04 16.09
N GLY A 854 -44.70 24.36 16.21
CA GLY A 854 -44.19 25.74 16.12
C GLY A 854 -44.31 26.33 14.70
N ILE A 855 -43.95 25.54 13.68
CA ILE A 855 -43.96 25.96 12.27
C ILE A 855 -45.39 26.17 11.76
N GLN A 856 -46.40 25.50 12.34
CA GLN A 856 -47.81 25.76 12.01
C GLN A 856 -48.21 27.23 12.24
N TYR A 857 -47.58 27.94 13.18
CA TYR A 857 -47.84 29.38 13.38
C TYR A 857 -47.19 30.29 12.33
N MET A 858 -46.37 29.75 11.42
CA MET A 858 -45.73 30.47 10.31
C MET A 858 -46.54 30.44 9.02
N ASP A 859 -47.77 29.91 9.04
CA ASP A 859 -48.62 29.89 7.86
C ASP A 859 -48.89 31.31 7.34
N GLY A 860 -48.61 31.55 6.05
CA GLY A 860 -48.70 32.87 5.42
C GLY A 860 -47.49 33.77 5.62
N ALA A 861 -46.51 33.39 6.44
CA ALA A 861 -45.27 34.15 6.61
C ALA A 861 -44.46 34.14 5.30
N LEU A 862 -44.05 35.34 4.84
CA LEU A 862 -43.38 35.58 3.54
C LEU A 862 -44.10 34.96 2.32
N GLY A 863 -45.43 34.75 2.41
CA GLY A 863 -46.22 34.19 1.31
C GLY A 863 -46.12 32.67 1.14
N HIS A 864 -45.54 31.95 2.09
CA HIS A 864 -45.42 30.49 2.07
C HIS A 864 -46.39 29.82 3.03
N HIS A 865 -46.89 28.65 2.64
CA HIS A 865 -47.68 27.79 3.52
C HIS A 865 -46.80 27.13 4.60
N ALA A 866 -47.38 26.80 5.76
CA ALA A 866 -46.66 26.16 6.85
C ALA A 866 -45.89 24.89 6.41
N TRP A 867 -46.42 24.10 5.48
CA TRP A 867 -45.74 22.89 4.98
C TRP A 867 -44.49 23.20 4.14
N GLN A 868 -44.46 24.33 3.43
CA GLN A 868 -43.29 24.76 2.64
C GLN A 868 -42.15 25.19 3.58
N TRP A 869 -42.49 25.83 4.69
CA TRP A 869 -41.55 26.19 5.74
C TRP A 869 -40.90 24.99 6.40
N ILE A 870 -41.61 23.86 6.55
CA ILE A 870 -41.03 22.60 7.06
C ILE A 870 -39.84 22.18 6.19
N PHE A 871 -40.02 22.08 4.87
CA PHE A 871 -38.96 21.65 3.96
C PHE A 871 -37.76 22.63 3.91
N ILE A 872 -38.02 23.94 4.02
CA ILE A 872 -36.95 24.95 4.04
C ILE A 872 -36.15 24.87 5.35
N LEU A 873 -36.84 24.89 6.49
CA LEU A 873 -36.21 24.94 7.81
C LEU A 873 -35.53 23.63 8.20
N GLU A 874 -35.99 22.49 7.68
CA GLU A 874 -35.32 21.19 7.89
C GLU A 874 -34.15 20.97 6.92
N GLY A 875 -34.19 21.54 5.71
CA GLY A 875 -33.12 21.40 4.72
C GLY A 875 -31.88 22.25 5.01
N ILE A 876 -32.04 23.47 5.55
CA ILE A 876 -30.92 24.39 5.85
C ILE A 876 -29.90 23.79 6.84
N PRO A 877 -30.31 23.23 7.99
CA PRO A 877 -29.38 22.62 8.95
C PRO A 877 -28.56 21.48 8.34
N SER A 878 -29.15 20.69 7.44
CA SER A 878 -28.47 19.59 6.75
C SER A 878 -27.35 20.08 5.82
N ILE A 879 -27.56 21.20 5.11
CA ILE A 879 -26.52 21.83 4.28
C ILE A 879 -25.41 22.40 5.16
N LEU A 880 -25.77 23.16 6.20
CA LEU A 880 -24.80 23.74 7.12
C LEU A 880 -23.95 22.65 7.81
N MET A 881 -24.60 21.57 8.25
CA MET A 881 -23.91 20.43 8.82
C MET A 881 -23.04 19.72 7.80
N GLY A 882 -23.47 19.58 6.55
CA GLY A 882 -22.63 19.06 5.46
C GLY A 882 -21.35 19.88 5.27
N ILE A 883 -21.45 21.21 5.28
CA ILE A 883 -20.29 22.12 5.22
C ILE A 883 -19.38 21.92 6.44
N ILE A 884 -19.94 21.79 7.64
CA ILE A 884 -19.16 21.52 8.86
C ILE A 884 -18.46 20.16 8.74
N VAL A 885 -19.17 19.10 8.37
CA VAL A 885 -18.61 17.75 8.21
C VAL A 885 -17.49 17.75 7.16
N PHE A 886 -17.56 18.56 6.11
CA PHE A 886 -16.46 18.71 5.13
C PHE A 886 -15.15 19.19 5.76
N PHE A 887 -15.21 20.14 6.70
CA PHE A 887 -14.01 20.66 7.35
C PHE A 887 -13.55 19.82 8.54
N PHE A 888 -14.48 19.09 9.17
CA PHE A 888 -14.25 18.47 10.48
C PHE A 888 -14.26 16.93 10.49
N LEU A 889 -14.74 16.26 9.44
CA LEU A 889 -14.77 14.81 9.40
C LEU A 889 -13.38 14.26 9.03
N PRO A 890 -12.76 13.44 9.89
CA PRO A 890 -11.50 12.78 9.57
C PRO A 890 -11.71 11.72 8.46
N ASP A 891 -10.73 11.47 7.58
CA ASP A 891 -10.90 10.55 6.43
C ASP A 891 -10.84 9.09 6.91
N PHE A 892 -9.67 8.70 7.38
CA PHE A 892 -9.38 7.40 7.97
C PHE A 892 -8.31 7.58 9.06
N PRO A 893 -8.19 6.66 10.02
CA PRO A 893 -7.10 6.68 10.98
C PRO A 893 -5.75 6.81 10.25
N GLY A 894 -4.92 7.80 10.61
CA GLY A 894 -3.61 8.07 9.98
C GLY A 894 -3.58 9.05 8.79
N SER A 895 -4.73 9.40 8.20
CA SER A 895 -4.80 10.40 7.10
C SER A 895 -4.42 11.83 7.53
N LYS A 896 -3.99 12.66 6.57
CA LYS A 896 -3.55 14.05 6.80
C LYS A 896 -4.60 14.93 7.49
N ASN A 897 -5.89 14.73 7.25
CA ASN A 897 -6.96 15.50 7.93
C ASN A 897 -7.30 14.96 9.33
N SER A 898 -7.06 13.67 9.60
CA SER A 898 -7.22 13.06 10.93
C SER A 898 -6.23 13.56 11.96
N ARG A 899 -5.04 14.03 11.54
CA ARG A 899 -4.00 14.61 12.42
C ARG A 899 -4.41 15.88 13.16
N ARG A 900 -5.56 16.47 12.83
CA ARG A 900 -6.15 17.60 13.55
C ARG A 900 -6.84 17.19 14.86
N TYR A 901 -7.20 15.91 14.99
CA TYR A 901 -8.02 15.39 16.07
C TYR A 901 -7.30 14.35 16.92
N PHE A 902 -6.36 13.64 16.31
CA PHE A 902 -5.63 12.56 16.93
C PHE A 902 -4.14 12.83 16.76
N THR A 903 -3.39 12.63 17.84
CA THR A 903 -1.94 12.51 17.79
C THR A 903 -1.55 11.28 16.96
N GLU A 904 -0.30 11.22 16.47
CA GLU A 904 0.16 10.06 15.69
C GLU A 904 0.07 8.75 16.49
N GLU A 905 0.27 8.82 17.81
CA GLU A 905 0.13 7.70 18.75
C GLU A 905 -1.33 7.23 18.90
N GLU A 906 -2.28 8.16 19.05
CA GLU A 906 -3.71 7.84 19.09
C GLU A 906 -4.23 7.31 17.76
N GLY A 907 -3.73 7.85 16.64
CA GLY A 907 -4.05 7.39 15.29
C GLY A 907 -3.56 5.98 15.03
N ALA A 908 -2.34 5.65 15.45
CA ALA A 908 -1.77 4.32 15.40
C ALA A 908 -2.58 3.31 16.24
N TRP A 909 -2.89 3.66 17.51
CA TRP A 909 -3.72 2.83 18.41
C TRP A 909 -5.10 2.50 17.81
N LEU A 910 -5.72 3.48 17.12
CA LEU A 910 -6.98 3.27 16.41
C LEU A 910 -6.83 2.27 15.25
N VAL A 911 -5.81 2.40 14.41
CA VAL A 911 -5.54 1.46 13.30
C VAL A 911 -5.35 0.03 13.82
N SER A 912 -4.56 -0.15 14.88
CA SER A 912 -4.30 -1.46 15.51
C SER A 912 -5.58 -2.17 15.91
N ARG A 913 -6.38 -1.46 16.71
CA ARG A 913 -7.52 -2.02 17.40
C ARG A 913 -8.64 -2.45 16.44
N LEU A 914 -8.80 -1.76 15.31
CA LEU A 914 -9.81 -2.09 14.29
C LEU A 914 -9.49 -3.36 13.54
N LYS A 915 -8.20 -3.61 13.46
CA LYS A 915 -7.63 -4.48 12.50
C LYS A 915 -7.46 -5.87 13.15
N ASP A 916 -7.28 -5.91 14.48
CA ASP A 916 -7.56 -7.06 15.36
C ASP A 916 -9.01 -7.58 15.23
N ASP A 917 -9.95 -6.69 14.88
CA ASP A 917 -11.35 -7.06 14.73
C ASP A 917 -11.77 -7.31 13.27
N HIS A 918 -10.80 -7.50 12.36
CA HIS A 918 -11.02 -7.87 10.96
C HIS A 918 -11.84 -6.84 10.15
N THR A 919 -11.86 -5.58 10.60
CA THR A 919 -12.40 -4.42 9.88
C THR A 919 -11.24 -3.59 9.33
N ASP A 920 -10.64 -4.06 8.23
CA ASP A 920 -9.45 -3.44 7.63
C ASP A 920 -9.82 -2.21 6.78
N ALA A 921 -9.27 -1.05 7.15
CA ALA A 921 -9.46 0.22 6.45
C ALA A 921 -8.55 0.39 5.22
N SER A 922 -7.61 -0.53 4.98
CA SER A 922 -6.63 -0.46 3.90
C SER A 922 -7.07 -1.15 2.60
N ASP A 923 -8.02 -2.10 2.64
CA ASP A 923 -8.56 -2.76 1.45
C ASP A 923 -9.66 -1.93 0.76
N GLN A 924 -9.24 -1.05 -0.14
CA GLN A 924 -10.10 -0.17 -0.94
C GLN A 924 -10.57 -0.79 -2.27
N LYS A 925 -10.27 -2.07 -2.53
CA LYS A 925 -10.58 -2.73 -3.81
C LYS A 925 -11.95 -3.43 -3.76
N ILE A 926 -12.70 -3.35 -4.86
CA ILE A 926 -13.94 -4.11 -5.02
C ILE A 926 -13.61 -5.52 -5.51
N HIS A 927 -13.87 -6.52 -4.68
CA HIS A 927 -13.67 -7.92 -5.04
C HIS A 927 -14.95 -8.50 -5.68
N TRP A 928 -15.03 -8.52 -7.01
CA TRP A 928 -16.20 -9.04 -7.74
C TRP A 928 -16.62 -10.47 -7.36
N LYS A 929 -15.66 -11.32 -6.96
CA LYS A 929 -15.92 -12.67 -6.45
C LYS A 929 -16.57 -12.67 -5.07
N GLU A 930 -16.23 -11.71 -4.21
CA GLU A 930 -16.89 -11.56 -2.90
C GLU A 930 -18.28 -10.96 -3.04
N LEU A 931 -18.45 -10.01 -3.98
CA LEU A 931 -19.74 -9.43 -4.33
C LEU A 931 -20.74 -10.51 -4.77
N THR A 932 -20.34 -11.36 -5.72
CA THR A 932 -21.18 -12.46 -6.22
C THR A 932 -21.48 -13.50 -5.14
N ARG A 933 -20.49 -13.86 -4.30
CA ARG A 933 -20.70 -14.77 -3.16
C ARG A 933 -21.64 -14.18 -2.11
N GLY A 934 -21.54 -12.89 -1.83
CA GLY A 934 -22.42 -12.20 -0.88
C GLY A 934 -23.87 -12.13 -1.37
N LEU A 935 -24.11 -11.88 -2.66
CA LEU A 935 -25.46 -11.86 -3.24
C LEU A 935 -26.19 -13.20 -3.14
N ILE A 936 -25.46 -14.32 -3.16
CA ILE A 936 -26.01 -15.68 -3.07
C ILE A 936 -26.05 -16.17 -1.61
N ASP A 937 -25.46 -15.44 -0.65
CA ASP A 937 -25.45 -15.85 0.75
C ASP A 937 -26.82 -15.63 1.41
N TYR A 938 -27.55 -16.73 1.61
CA TYR A 938 -28.87 -16.73 2.26
C TYR A 938 -28.87 -16.09 3.66
N LYS A 939 -27.73 -16.04 4.38
CA LYS A 939 -27.64 -15.40 5.71
C LYS A 939 -27.86 -13.89 5.62
N ILE A 940 -27.31 -13.23 4.60
CA ILE A 940 -27.49 -11.79 4.37
C ILE A 940 -28.96 -11.50 4.04
N TRP A 941 -29.61 -12.38 3.29
CA TRP A 941 -31.05 -12.30 3.03
C TRP A 941 -31.90 -12.52 4.29
N LEU A 942 -31.48 -13.40 5.22
CA LEU A 942 -32.14 -13.53 6.53
C LEU A 942 -32.03 -12.24 7.33
N TYR A 943 -30.85 -11.63 7.44
CA TYR A 943 -30.70 -10.30 8.09
C TYR A 943 -31.58 -9.25 7.42
N THR A 944 -31.63 -9.24 6.08
CA THR A 944 -32.44 -8.31 5.30
C THR A 944 -33.94 -8.46 5.59
N LEU A 945 -34.43 -9.70 5.65
CA LEU A 945 -35.83 -10.00 5.93
C LEU A 945 -36.20 -9.71 7.39
N ILE A 946 -35.31 -10.00 8.35
CA ILE A 946 -35.49 -9.63 9.75
C ILE A 946 -35.60 -8.10 9.87
N PHE A 947 -34.69 -7.36 9.23
CA PHE A 947 -34.71 -5.90 9.28
C PHE A 947 -35.95 -5.31 8.60
N PHE A 948 -36.45 -5.91 7.52
CA PHE A 948 -37.75 -5.56 6.93
C PHE A 948 -38.89 -5.71 7.94
N CYS A 949 -38.97 -6.85 8.65
CA CYS A 949 -40.00 -7.10 9.65
C CYS A 949 -39.90 -6.15 10.86
N GLN A 950 -38.68 -5.81 11.29
CA GLN A 950 -38.42 -4.86 12.39
C GLN A 950 -38.71 -3.41 11.99
N SER A 951 -38.37 -3.02 10.76
CA SER A 951 -38.51 -1.65 10.27
C SER A 951 -39.96 -1.28 9.95
N CYS A 952 -40.84 -2.24 9.67
CA CYS A 952 -42.25 -1.95 9.36
C CYS A 952 -42.99 -1.28 10.54
N PRO A 953 -42.90 -1.78 11.79
CA PRO A 953 -43.39 -1.07 12.97
C PRO A 953 -42.70 0.27 13.24
N VAL A 954 -41.38 0.36 12.99
CA VAL A 954 -40.62 1.61 13.14
C VAL A 954 -41.21 2.70 12.24
N TYR A 955 -41.37 2.42 10.95
CA TYR A 955 -41.98 3.34 9.99
C TYR A 955 -43.46 3.60 10.29
N SER A 956 -44.19 2.58 10.72
CA SER A 956 -45.59 2.72 11.14
C SER A 956 -45.76 3.74 12.26
N LEU A 957 -44.91 3.66 13.29
CA LEU A 957 -44.91 4.62 14.40
C LEU A 957 -44.42 6.00 13.91
N ALA A 958 -43.35 6.04 13.12
CA ALA A 958 -42.82 7.28 12.56
C ALA A 958 -43.88 8.08 11.77
N PHE A 959 -44.70 7.40 10.97
CA PHE A 959 -45.70 8.04 10.12
C PHE A 959 -47.01 8.33 10.83
N PHE A 960 -47.46 7.46 11.75
CA PHE A 960 -48.84 7.48 12.24
C PHE A 960 -49.00 7.64 13.75
N LEU A 961 -47.93 7.71 14.53
CA LEU A 961 -48.03 7.83 16.00
C LEU A 961 -48.90 9.01 16.46
N PRO A 962 -48.81 10.24 15.90
CA PRO A 962 -49.70 11.33 16.29
C PRO A 962 -51.17 11.00 16.06
N THR A 963 -51.50 10.35 14.94
CA THR A 963 -52.86 9.93 14.58
C THR A 963 -53.37 8.84 15.51
N ILE A 964 -52.52 7.85 15.82
CA ILE A 964 -52.84 6.77 16.77
C ILE A 964 -53.18 7.36 18.14
N ILE A 965 -52.41 8.34 18.63
CA ILE A 965 -52.65 9.00 19.93
C ILE A 965 -53.92 9.88 19.89
N GLN A 966 -54.14 10.60 18.78
CA GLN A 966 -55.33 11.43 18.60
C GLN A 966 -56.61 10.61 18.75
N ASP A 967 -56.65 9.41 18.19
CA ASP A 967 -57.82 8.52 18.24
C ASP A 967 -58.00 7.80 19.60
N MET A 968 -57.04 7.95 20.52
CA MET A 968 -57.22 7.56 21.93
C MET A 968 -57.97 8.61 22.76
N TYR A 969 -58.26 9.79 22.19
CA TYR A 969 -58.98 10.91 22.83
C TYR A 969 -58.35 11.40 24.15
N ILE A 970 -57.02 11.31 24.28
CA ILE A 970 -56.29 11.76 25.47
C ILE A 970 -56.16 13.29 25.51
N SER A 971 -56.05 13.95 24.35
CA SER A 971 -56.09 15.40 24.21
C SER A 971 -57.03 15.82 23.07
N THR A 972 -57.70 16.95 23.22
CA THR A 972 -58.61 17.54 22.22
C THR A 972 -57.91 18.53 21.28
N SER A 973 -56.63 18.82 21.51
CA SER A 973 -55.85 19.79 20.70
C SER A 973 -54.78 19.08 19.87
N ILE A 974 -54.53 19.56 18.64
CA ILE A 974 -53.48 19.03 17.75
C ILE A 974 -52.11 19.14 18.42
N ALA A 975 -51.82 20.29 19.05
CA ALA A 975 -50.58 20.52 19.79
C ALA A 975 -50.43 19.54 20.98
N GLY A 976 -51.51 19.25 21.71
CA GLY A 976 -51.51 18.27 22.79
C GLY A 976 -51.22 16.85 22.29
N ASN A 977 -51.81 16.44 21.16
CA ASN A 977 -51.55 15.13 20.56
C ASN A 977 -50.11 15.00 20.03
N GLN A 978 -49.57 16.03 19.38
CA GLN A 978 -48.17 16.07 18.96
C GLN A 978 -47.22 16.04 20.18
N GLY A 979 -47.56 16.74 21.26
CA GLY A 979 -46.79 16.72 22.50
C GLY A 979 -46.78 15.36 23.21
N LEU A 980 -47.88 14.61 23.14
CA LEU A 980 -47.98 13.24 23.67
C LEU A 980 -47.14 12.22 22.88
N THR A 981 -46.62 12.55 21.70
CA THR A 981 -45.66 11.68 20.99
C THR A 981 -44.27 11.72 21.63
N VAL A 982 -43.94 12.81 22.33
CA VAL A 982 -42.61 13.03 22.92
C VAL A 982 -42.27 11.96 23.96
N PRO A 983 -43.13 11.64 24.96
CA PRO A 983 -42.80 10.59 25.94
C PRO A 983 -42.64 9.22 25.30
N VAL A 984 -43.39 8.92 24.24
CA VAL A 984 -43.29 7.66 23.49
C VAL A 984 -41.92 7.55 22.81
N TYR A 985 -41.51 8.57 22.05
CA TYR A 985 -40.19 8.59 21.41
C TYR A 985 -39.03 8.68 22.40
N MET A 986 -39.18 9.40 23.51
CA MET A 986 -38.17 9.48 24.56
C MET A 986 -37.98 8.13 25.28
N PHE A 987 -39.07 7.38 25.47
CA PHE A 987 -38.97 6.01 25.97
C PHE A 987 -38.25 5.11 24.96
N GLY A 988 -38.60 5.21 23.67
CA GLY A 988 -37.87 4.52 22.60
C GLY A 988 -36.39 4.85 22.56
N LEU A 989 -36.03 6.14 22.64
CA LEU A 989 -34.66 6.64 22.73
C LEU A 989 -33.92 6.04 23.93
N LEU A 990 -34.53 6.07 25.12
CA LEU A 990 -33.95 5.46 26.32
C LEU A 990 -33.70 3.97 26.11
N MET A 991 -34.65 3.25 25.52
CA MET A 991 -34.50 1.82 25.26
C MET A 991 -33.42 1.53 24.21
N VAL A 992 -33.31 2.33 23.15
CA VAL A 992 -32.22 2.22 22.16
C VAL A 992 -30.87 2.37 22.85
N ILE A 993 -30.70 3.36 23.73
CA ILE A 993 -29.47 3.56 24.50
C ILE A 993 -29.18 2.36 25.40
N LEU A 994 -30.17 1.92 26.19
CA LEU A 994 -30.01 0.82 27.14
C LEU A 994 -29.68 -0.50 26.43
N PHE A 995 -30.42 -0.87 25.38
CA PHE A 995 -30.20 -2.12 24.66
C PHE A 995 -28.91 -2.09 23.84
N SER A 996 -28.55 -0.97 23.19
CA SER A 996 -27.30 -0.85 22.45
C SER A 996 -26.08 -0.91 23.38
N TRP A 997 -26.13 -0.22 24.52
CA TRP A 997 -25.09 -0.28 25.55
C TRP A 997 -24.96 -1.67 26.18
N SER A 998 -26.09 -2.27 26.55
CA SER A 998 -26.15 -3.60 27.15
C SER A 998 -25.69 -4.69 26.17
N SER A 999 -26.08 -4.60 24.90
CA SER A 999 -25.67 -5.55 23.86
C SER A 999 -24.16 -5.58 23.65
N ASP A 1000 -23.51 -4.41 23.58
CA ASP A 1000 -22.04 -4.33 23.52
C ASP A 1000 -21.38 -4.78 24.84
N ARG A 1001 -22.00 -4.52 26.00
CA ARG A 1001 -21.44 -4.89 27.31
C ARG A 1001 -21.43 -6.40 27.53
N PHE A 1002 -22.52 -7.08 27.20
CA PHE A 1002 -22.66 -8.53 27.35
C PHE A 1002 -22.18 -9.32 26.14
N LYS A 1003 -21.91 -8.63 25.01
CA LYS A 1003 -21.48 -9.23 23.73
C LYS A 1003 -22.50 -10.23 23.17
N ASP A 1004 -23.78 -9.99 23.46
CA ASP A 1004 -24.91 -10.83 23.05
C ASP A 1004 -25.82 -10.03 22.11
N ARG A 1005 -25.79 -10.33 20.81
CA ARG A 1005 -26.62 -9.65 19.81
C ARG A 1005 -28.03 -10.22 19.78
N LEU A 1006 -28.14 -11.54 19.74
CA LEU A 1006 -29.40 -12.28 19.70
C LEU A 1006 -30.34 -11.93 20.86
N TYR A 1007 -29.89 -12.04 22.10
CA TYR A 1007 -30.79 -11.92 23.25
C TYR A 1007 -31.38 -10.51 23.36
N HIS A 1008 -30.59 -9.48 23.07
CA HIS A 1008 -31.07 -8.10 23.08
C HIS A 1008 -32.06 -7.86 21.95
N ASN A 1009 -31.80 -8.40 20.75
CA ASN A 1009 -32.73 -8.34 19.64
C ASN A 1009 -34.04 -9.06 19.98
N PHE A 1010 -33.96 -10.31 20.41
CA PHE A 1010 -35.11 -11.14 20.78
C PHE A 1010 -35.96 -10.53 21.91
N VAL A 1011 -35.35 -10.08 23.01
CA VAL A 1011 -36.09 -9.50 24.14
C VAL A 1011 -36.80 -8.22 23.72
N SER A 1012 -36.16 -7.37 22.92
CA SER A 1012 -36.80 -6.15 22.41
C SER A 1012 -38.02 -6.46 21.53
N GLU A 1013 -37.94 -7.48 20.68
CA GLU A 1013 -39.07 -7.93 19.85
C GLU A 1013 -40.22 -8.52 20.69
N ILE A 1014 -39.92 -9.33 21.71
CA ILE A 1014 -40.96 -9.90 22.58
C ILE A 1014 -41.73 -8.80 23.32
N ILE A 1015 -41.03 -7.77 23.83
CA ILE A 1015 -41.69 -6.64 24.49
C ILE A 1015 -42.54 -5.85 23.48
N CYS A 1016 -42.04 -5.67 22.26
CA CYS A 1016 -42.80 -5.03 21.18
C CYS A 1016 -44.07 -5.84 20.83
N ILE A 1017 -43.98 -7.17 20.79
CA ILE A 1017 -45.11 -8.08 20.56
C ILE A 1017 -46.16 -7.92 21.67
N VAL A 1018 -45.73 -7.86 22.93
CA VAL A 1018 -46.65 -7.61 24.07
C VAL A 1018 -47.36 -6.27 23.90
N GLY A 1019 -46.65 -5.22 23.48
CA GLY A 1019 -47.25 -3.93 23.13
C GLY A 1019 -48.36 -4.07 22.08
N PHE A 1020 -48.10 -4.77 20.97
CA PHE A 1020 -49.11 -5.00 19.94
C PHE A 1020 -50.26 -5.90 20.40
N ILE A 1021 -50.03 -6.91 21.25
CA ILE A 1021 -51.11 -7.72 21.85
C ILE A 1021 -52.04 -6.84 22.66
N ILE A 1022 -51.50 -5.92 23.47
CA ILE A 1022 -52.30 -5.00 24.28
C ILE A 1022 -53.10 -4.05 23.39
N LEU A 1023 -52.48 -3.50 22.33
CA LEU A 1023 -53.17 -2.66 21.34
C LEU A 1023 -54.32 -3.39 20.63
N LEU A 1024 -54.19 -4.70 20.41
CA LEU A 1024 -55.24 -5.53 19.80
C LEU A 1024 -56.35 -5.95 20.78
N SER A 1025 -56.05 -6.01 22.08
CA SER A 1025 -56.91 -6.67 23.07
C SER A 1025 -57.62 -5.72 24.04
N VAL A 1026 -57.11 -4.50 24.23
CA VAL A 1026 -57.59 -3.55 25.24
C VAL A 1026 -58.13 -2.28 24.59
N LYS A 1027 -59.07 -1.59 25.24
CA LYS A 1027 -59.69 -0.34 24.73
C LYS A 1027 -59.52 0.87 25.65
N SER A 1028 -58.90 0.71 26.82
CA SER A 1028 -58.64 1.81 27.76
C SER A 1028 -57.53 2.73 27.24
N ALA A 1029 -57.81 4.03 27.11
CA ALA A 1029 -56.89 5.01 26.52
C ALA A 1029 -55.50 5.05 27.20
N GLY A 1030 -55.45 5.04 28.54
CA GLY A 1030 -54.17 5.03 29.26
C GLY A 1030 -53.35 3.75 29.05
N VAL A 1031 -54.02 2.61 28.90
CA VAL A 1031 -53.36 1.32 28.64
C VAL A 1031 -52.88 1.22 27.19
N LEU A 1032 -53.67 1.74 26.23
CA LEU A 1032 -53.27 1.85 24.83
C LEU A 1032 -52.07 2.77 24.65
N TYR A 1033 -52.06 3.92 25.36
CA TYR A 1033 -50.91 4.83 25.34
C TYR A 1033 -49.65 4.16 25.90
N PHE A 1034 -49.74 3.47 27.04
CA PHE A 1034 -48.62 2.68 27.55
C PHE A 1034 -48.17 1.59 26.56
N ALA A 1035 -49.11 0.94 25.87
CA ALA A 1035 -48.78 -0.07 24.86
C ALA A 1035 -48.02 0.53 23.67
N THR A 1036 -48.31 1.77 23.24
CA THR A 1036 -47.50 2.45 22.22
C THR A 1036 -46.06 2.73 22.66
N MET A 1037 -45.82 2.91 23.96
CA MET A 1037 -44.45 3.00 24.48
C MET A 1037 -43.73 1.66 24.34
N LEU A 1038 -44.40 0.55 24.66
CA LEU A 1038 -43.83 -0.80 24.50
C LEU A 1038 -43.52 -1.14 23.04
N THR A 1039 -44.33 -0.69 22.08
CA THR A 1039 -44.05 -0.95 20.66
C THR A 1039 -42.81 -0.22 20.15
N THR A 1040 -42.33 0.84 20.83
CA THR A 1040 -41.06 1.50 20.45
C THR A 1040 -39.82 0.64 20.67
N LEU A 1041 -39.93 -0.52 21.32
CA LEU A 1041 -38.80 -1.46 21.41
C LEU A 1041 -38.36 -2.00 20.03
N CYS A 1042 -39.17 -1.86 18.98
CA CYS A 1042 -38.72 -2.09 17.61
C CYS A 1042 -37.58 -1.14 17.16
N PHE A 1043 -37.45 0.06 17.74
CA PHE A 1043 -36.30 0.93 17.47
C PHE A 1043 -35.01 0.39 18.11
N ALA A 1044 -35.12 -0.33 19.24
CA ALA A 1044 -33.99 -0.92 19.95
C ALA A 1044 -33.47 -2.21 19.30
N SER A 1045 -34.32 -2.92 18.54
CA SER A 1045 -33.90 -4.10 17.77
C SER A 1045 -33.05 -3.74 16.55
N ALA A 1046 -33.30 -2.60 15.89
CA ALA A 1046 -32.57 -2.15 14.71
C ALA A 1046 -31.03 -2.07 14.87
N PRO A 1047 -30.46 -1.34 15.86
CA PRO A 1047 -29.01 -1.24 16.00
C PRO A 1047 -28.36 -2.57 16.38
N THR A 1048 -29.06 -3.41 17.15
CA THR A 1048 -28.55 -4.73 17.53
C THR A 1048 -28.49 -5.67 16.33
N LEU A 1049 -29.47 -5.64 15.42
CA LEU A 1049 -29.45 -6.44 14.19
C LEU A 1049 -28.39 -5.95 13.20
N ILE A 1050 -28.27 -4.64 12.99
CA ILE A 1050 -27.27 -4.06 12.08
C ILE A 1050 -25.86 -4.36 12.59
N ALA A 1051 -25.62 -4.20 13.89
CA ALA A 1051 -24.37 -4.62 14.51
C ALA A 1051 -24.15 -6.13 14.35
N TRP A 1052 -25.18 -6.96 14.52
CA TRP A 1052 -25.08 -8.41 14.34
C TRP A 1052 -24.74 -8.83 12.89
N ASN A 1053 -25.28 -8.11 11.91
CA ASN A 1053 -24.95 -8.30 10.49
C ASN A 1053 -23.51 -7.87 10.18
N ASN A 1054 -23.05 -6.76 10.76
CA ASN A 1054 -21.66 -6.29 10.65
C ASN A 1054 -20.69 -7.27 11.34
N ASP A 1055 -21.02 -7.75 12.54
CA ASP A 1055 -20.25 -8.75 13.29
C ASP A 1055 -19.99 -10.02 12.47
N ASN A 1056 -20.97 -10.39 11.64
CA ASN A 1056 -21.00 -11.63 10.88
C ASN A 1056 -20.62 -11.50 9.40
N SER A 1057 -20.26 -10.29 8.95
CA SER A 1057 -19.78 -10.03 7.59
C SER A 1057 -18.27 -9.86 7.63
N LEU A 1058 -17.56 -10.74 6.91
CA LEU A 1058 -16.10 -10.70 6.79
C LEU A 1058 -15.70 -10.13 5.42
N GLY A 1059 -14.73 -9.20 5.42
CA GLY A 1059 -14.21 -8.55 4.22
C GLY A 1059 -14.92 -7.23 3.90
N THR A 1060 -14.19 -6.27 3.33
CA THR A 1060 -14.69 -4.90 3.06
C THR A 1060 -15.79 -4.89 2.02
N THR A 1061 -15.61 -5.61 0.90
CA THR A 1061 -16.59 -5.70 -0.20
C THR A 1061 -17.88 -6.40 0.26
N ARG A 1062 -17.75 -7.51 0.99
CA ARG A 1062 -18.92 -8.27 1.48
C ARG A 1062 -19.66 -7.54 2.59
N SER A 1063 -18.97 -6.87 3.50
CA SER A 1063 -19.60 -6.08 4.57
C SER A 1063 -20.35 -4.87 4.01
N ALA A 1064 -19.77 -4.16 3.04
CA ALA A 1064 -20.45 -3.08 2.33
C ALA A 1064 -21.73 -3.58 1.63
N LEU A 1065 -21.65 -4.73 0.94
CA LEU A 1065 -22.82 -5.35 0.30
C LEU A 1065 -23.88 -5.78 1.33
N ALA A 1066 -23.47 -6.42 2.43
CA ALA A 1066 -24.38 -6.90 3.47
C ALA A 1066 -25.11 -5.74 4.17
N ILE A 1067 -24.40 -4.65 4.48
CA ILE A 1067 -24.99 -3.42 5.03
C ILE A 1067 -25.99 -2.84 4.01
N GLY A 1068 -25.59 -2.73 2.75
CA GLY A 1068 -26.45 -2.21 1.68
C GLY A 1068 -27.76 -3.01 1.53
N LEU A 1069 -27.69 -4.34 1.47
CA LEU A 1069 -28.86 -5.21 1.33
C LEU A 1069 -29.80 -5.14 2.54
N VAL A 1070 -29.26 -5.13 3.75
CA VAL A 1070 -30.07 -4.98 4.97
C VAL A 1070 -30.85 -3.67 4.95
N VAL A 1071 -30.18 -2.55 4.62
CA VAL A 1071 -30.81 -1.23 4.53
C VAL A 1071 -31.89 -1.19 3.43
N VAL A 1072 -31.67 -1.86 2.29
CA VAL A 1072 -32.70 -2.02 1.25
C VAL A 1072 -33.94 -2.73 1.81
N GLY A 1073 -33.76 -3.81 2.58
CA GLY A 1073 -34.87 -4.50 3.26
C GLY A 1073 -35.66 -3.58 4.19
N GLY A 1074 -34.98 -2.76 4.99
CA GLY A 1074 -35.66 -1.79 5.86
C GLY A 1074 -36.45 -0.75 5.07
N ASN A 1075 -35.87 -0.18 4.01
CA ASN A 1075 -36.55 0.84 3.20
C ASN A 1075 -37.76 0.27 2.43
N LEU A 1076 -37.71 -0.99 1.99
CA LEU A 1076 -38.86 -1.67 1.39
C LEU A 1076 -40.03 -1.80 2.37
N SER A 1077 -39.76 -1.95 3.67
CA SER A 1077 -40.82 -2.03 4.68
C SER A 1077 -41.53 -0.68 4.88
N GLY A 1078 -40.83 0.44 4.64
CA GLY A 1078 -41.43 1.78 4.65
C GLY A 1078 -42.53 1.95 3.59
N VAL A 1079 -42.36 1.31 2.43
CA VAL A 1079 -43.41 1.27 1.38
C VAL A 1079 -44.66 0.58 1.90
N LEU A 1080 -44.52 -0.57 2.56
CA LEU A 1080 -45.64 -1.28 3.18
C LEU A 1080 -46.28 -0.44 4.29
N ALA A 1081 -45.46 0.06 5.22
CA ALA A 1081 -45.92 0.86 6.36
C ALA A 1081 -46.74 2.08 5.92
N SER A 1082 -46.33 2.78 4.86
CA SER A 1082 -47.03 3.96 4.33
C SER A 1082 -48.49 3.70 3.90
N GLN A 1083 -48.87 2.42 3.68
CA GLN A 1083 -50.21 2.02 3.28
C GLN A 1083 -51.08 1.52 4.43
N MET A 1084 -50.53 1.45 5.64
CA MET A 1084 -51.19 0.97 6.86
C MET A 1084 -51.96 2.11 7.55
N TYR A 1085 -52.61 1.79 8.67
CA TYR A 1085 -53.35 2.70 9.57
C TYR A 1085 -54.53 3.44 8.92
N LYS A 1086 -55.32 2.73 8.10
CA LYS A 1086 -56.53 3.25 7.45
C LYS A 1086 -57.82 2.94 8.22
N ASP A 1087 -57.75 2.11 9.25
CA ASP A 1087 -58.87 1.50 9.97
C ASP A 1087 -59.05 2.06 11.40
N ALA A 1088 -59.17 3.39 11.51
CA ALA A 1088 -59.43 4.11 12.75
C ALA A 1088 -60.72 3.65 13.47
N PRO A 1089 -60.85 3.84 14.80
CA PRO A 1089 -59.88 4.43 15.72
C PRO A 1089 -58.95 3.40 16.38
N TYR A 1090 -59.20 2.10 16.20
CA TYR A 1090 -58.46 1.02 16.87
C TYR A 1090 -57.39 0.35 16.00
N TYR A 1091 -57.36 0.64 14.70
CA TYR A 1091 -56.28 0.22 13.78
C TYR A 1091 -55.96 -1.28 13.81
N PHE A 1092 -56.98 -2.12 13.97
CA PHE A 1092 -56.85 -3.56 14.20
C PHE A 1092 -56.03 -4.26 13.12
N GLN A 1093 -56.31 -4.02 11.84
CA GLN A 1093 -55.61 -4.64 10.72
C GLN A 1093 -54.13 -4.26 10.71
N SER A 1094 -53.86 -2.99 10.98
CA SER A 1094 -52.50 -2.43 10.96
C SER A 1094 -51.66 -2.94 12.13
N HIS A 1095 -52.26 -3.00 13.33
CA HIS A 1095 -51.65 -3.62 14.50
C HIS A 1095 -51.46 -5.13 14.33
N LEU A 1096 -52.40 -5.82 13.67
CA LEU A 1096 -52.29 -7.27 13.40
C LEU A 1096 -51.16 -7.56 12.42
N VAL A 1097 -51.01 -6.78 11.35
CA VAL A 1097 -49.89 -6.92 10.40
C VAL A 1097 -48.56 -6.70 11.12
N ASN A 1098 -48.43 -5.63 11.91
CA ASN A 1098 -47.21 -5.36 12.67
C ASN A 1098 -46.92 -6.46 13.71
N PHE A 1099 -47.94 -6.98 14.40
CA PHE A 1099 -47.83 -8.13 15.30
C PHE A 1099 -47.31 -9.38 14.57
N CYS A 1100 -47.91 -9.73 13.42
CA CYS A 1100 -47.49 -10.89 12.62
C CYS A 1100 -46.06 -10.75 12.10
N LEU A 1101 -45.66 -9.55 11.65
CA LEU A 1101 -44.30 -9.28 11.21
C LEU A 1101 -43.29 -9.41 12.34
N GLN A 1102 -43.62 -8.95 13.55
CA GLN A 1102 -42.76 -9.14 14.72
C GLN A 1102 -42.62 -10.61 15.12
N ILE A 1103 -43.70 -11.41 15.05
CA ILE A 1103 -43.60 -12.87 15.25
C ILE A 1103 -42.70 -13.51 14.19
N LEU A 1104 -42.89 -13.12 12.91
CA LEU A 1104 -42.04 -13.61 11.83
C LEU A 1104 -40.58 -13.24 12.06
N SER A 1105 -40.31 -12.02 12.53
CA SER A 1105 -38.97 -11.56 12.92
C SER A 1105 -38.35 -12.47 13.98
N VAL A 1106 -39.07 -12.77 15.07
CA VAL A 1106 -38.62 -13.68 16.13
C VAL A 1106 -38.29 -15.06 15.57
N ILE A 1107 -39.14 -15.62 14.70
CA ILE A 1107 -38.90 -16.91 14.06
C ILE A 1107 -37.62 -16.85 13.22
N LEU A 1108 -37.45 -15.81 12.41
CA LEU A 1108 -36.28 -15.64 11.55
C LEU A 1108 -34.99 -15.40 12.35
N VAL A 1109 -35.04 -14.67 13.46
CA VAL A 1109 -33.93 -14.49 14.41
C VAL A 1109 -33.49 -15.83 14.99
N LEU A 1110 -34.44 -16.70 15.37
CA LEU A 1110 -34.14 -18.05 15.84
C LEU A 1110 -33.57 -18.92 14.71
N VAL A 1111 -34.12 -18.87 13.49
CA VAL A 1111 -33.59 -19.58 12.32
C VAL A 1111 -32.17 -19.13 12.01
N LEU A 1112 -31.91 -17.83 12.03
CA LEU A 1112 -30.59 -17.24 11.82
C LEU A 1112 -29.62 -17.75 12.90
N ARG A 1113 -30.01 -17.75 14.18
CA ARG A 1113 -29.21 -18.33 15.27
C ARG A 1113 -28.82 -19.78 14.98
N PHE A 1114 -29.77 -20.62 14.56
CA PHE A 1114 -29.49 -22.02 14.23
C PHE A 1114 -28.60 -22.14 12.99
N ALA A 1115 -28.76 -21.28 11.99
CA ALA A 1115 -27.90 -21.23 10.82
C ALA A 1115 -26.46 -20.85 11.19
N LEU A 1116 -26.26 -19.77 11.96
CA LEU A 1116 -24.95 -19.33 12.44
C LEU A 1116 -24.30 -20.38 13.36
N LYS A 1117 -25.08 -21.00 14.25
CA LYS A 1117 -24.61 -22.11 15.08
C LYS A 1117 -24.22 -23.34 14.26
N ARG A 1118 -24.93 -23.62 13.16
CA ARG A 1118 -24.57 -24.70 12.23
C ARG A 1118 -23.27 -24.37 11.50
N GLU A 1119 -23.08 -23.13 11.07
CA GLU A 1119 -21.82 -22.70 10.47
C GLU A 1119 -20.66 -22.78 11.47
N ASN A 1120 -20.85 -22.31 12.71
CA ASN A 1120 -19.86 -22.48 13.78
C ASN A 1120 -19.52 -23.97 14.02
N ARG A 1121 -20.51 -24.88 13.99
CA ARG A 1121 -20.27 -26.33 14.08
C ARG A 1121 -19.51 -26.89 12.88
N LYS A 1122 -19.72 -26.37 11.67
CA LYS A 1122 -18.94 -26.76 10.49
C LYS A 1122 -17.49 -26.32 10.64
N VAL A 1123 -17.26 -25.09 11.11
CA VAL A 1123 -15.91 -24.58 11.44
C VAL A 1123 -15.27 -25.44 12.55
N ASP A 1124 -16.02 -25.81 13.59
CA ASP A 1124 -15.53 -26.69 14.66
C ASP A 1124 -15.18 -28.10 14.15
N ALA A 1125 -15.92 -28.61 13.16
CA ALA A 1125 -15.74 -29.94 12.55
C ALA A 1125 -14.66 -29.99 11.45
N MET A 1126 -14.18 -28.85 10.95
CA MET A 1126 -13.01 -28.79 10.09
C MET A 1126 -11.76 -29.13 10.92
N GLY A 1127 -10.99 -30.14 10.47
CA GLY A 1127 -9.79 -30.61 11.16
C GLY A 1127 -8.72 -29.52 11.33
N VAL A 1128 -7.76 -29.77 12.22
CA VAL A 1128 -6.73 -28.81 12.67
C VAL A 1128 -5.96 -28.16 11.51
N GLU A 1129 -5.79 -28.83 10.37
CA GLU A 1129 -5.12 -28.30 9.18
C GLU A 1129 -5.91 -27.21 8.43
N ALA A 1130 -7.24 -27.14 8.56
CA ALA A 1130 -8.08 -26.12 7.92
C ALA A 1130 -8.28 -24.86 8.79
N ARG A 1131 -7.88 -24.90 10.07
CA ARG A 1131 -7.98 -23.79 11.02
C ARG A 1131 -6.91 -22.70 10.82
N GLY A 1132 -5.91 -22.94 9.96
CA GLY A 1132 -4.83 -22.00 9.64
C GLY A 1132 -5.14 -20.98 8.53
N SER A 1133 -6.40 -20.85 8.10
CA SER A 1133 -6.84 -19.74 7.23
C SER A 1133 -7.63 -18.72 8.07
N ALA A 1134 -7.71 -17.45 7.69
CA ALA A 1134 -8.52 -16.43 8.39
C ALA A 1134 -10.01 -16.82 8.60
N TYR A 1135 -10.49 -17.81 7.84
CA TYR A 1135 -11.82 -18.43 8.02
C TYR A 1135 -11.91 -19.43 9.18
N GLY A 1136 -10.78 -19.87 9.74
CA GLY A 1136 -10.68 -20.89 10.80
C GLY A 1136 -10.87 -20.36 12.22
N GLU A 1137 -10.56 -19.09 12.48
CA GLU A 1137 -10.77 -18.43 13.79
C GLU A 1137 -12.05 -17.60 13.86
N PHE A 1138 -12.59 -17.21 12.71
CA PHE A 1138 -13.85 -16.50 12.65
C PHE A 1138 -14.99 -17.36 13.18
N ARG A 1139 -15.61 -16.88 14.25
CA ARG A 1139 -16.86 -17.41 14.77
C ARG A 1139 -17.97 -16.42 14.48
N TYR A 1140 -19.04 -16.95 13.91
CA TYR A 1140 -20.26 -16.19 13.78
C TYR A 1140 -20.75 -15.82 15.19
N THR A 1141 -20.93 -14.53 15.44
CA THR A 1141 -21.59 -14.02 16.65
C THR A 1141 -23.02 -14.55 16.65
N LEU A 1142 -23.46 -15.11 17.79
CA LEU A 1142 -24.74 -15.82 17.89
C LEU A 1142 -25.93 -14.98 18.31
#